data_AF-B8BES3-F1
#
_entry.id   AF-B8BES3-F1
#
_cell.length_a   1.000
_cell.length_b   1.000
_cell.length_c   1.000
_cell.angle_alpha   90.00
_cell.angle_beta   90.00
_cell.angle_gamma   90.00
#
_symmetry.space_group_name_H-M   'P 1'
#
loop_
_entity.id
_entity.type
_entity.pdbx_description
1 polymer ?
#
loop_
_entity_poly.entity_id
_entity_poly.type
_entity_poly.pdbx_seq_one_letter_code
_entity_poly.pdbx_strand_id
1 'polypeptide(L)'
;MTAYAGFLSIDCGLEADSGAYTDIDRGIFYVPDGPYVDAGENHEVAADLKEGHIRPDLTVRSFSSGMRNCYTLPTDAGSKYLVRVVAVYGNYDGKNNSVGLQFNLHIGTNYWDTVQPADGRQVYEALFVAWGSWAPVCLVNTGQGTPFASSVELRPLGSELYPAVMANQYIRLYRRRNLGPTTASVTRSADSHIHAGRYPNDPFDRYWWHQDTNNPMWENLTTTSINIKLESSFEVPAAILKDAVQVAGNSTILNIKWQDNTGRQFAVFLHFADFQDSQVREFNVYFNSGPPNKYRPHYLAAGFVYSTRWYRAIDGDFNVTLAATPESVLPPMLNAYEIYTLISMTLPPHFNKTNCGGERWEPWPAREVSVPVGTAMAGDDSGTNRSYQDRWDLGHLVEIERILSHGLISPSYFPYSIVDAIWAIKVEYGIKKNWMGDPCFPSQFKWDGVECRNTSDNIPRIISIDLSNSNLHGVISSNFTLLTALEYLNLSGNQLNGPIPDSLCKLNEGSLVFSYGSNGDVCNKTNLPGSKKRAAILAISIAAPVLFIGEGGFGCVYHGYLEDNTEVAVKIRSEKSSHGFNEFLAELESLTKVRHKNLVSLVGYCSEKAHLALIYEYMPRGNLFDLLRVKPHISQADLTDPEVAASLALHPSSTSMCPTTMI
;
A
#
# COMPACT_ATOMS: atom_id res chain seq x y z
N MET A 1 6.78 21.99 -19.68
CA MET A 1 5.68 21.17 -19.13
C MET A 1 6.31 20.21 -18.15
N THR A 2 6.21 20.51 -16.86
CA THR A 2 6.79 19.71 -15.77
C THR A 2 5.96 18.44 -15.57
N ALA A 3 6.63 17.29 -15.42
CA ALA A 3 6.00 16.03 -15.06
C ALA A 3 5.07 16.20 -13.85
N TYR A 4 3.94 15.49 -13.84
CA TYR A 4 3.06 15.43 -12.67
C TYR A 4 3.89 14.99 -11.45
N ALA A 5 3.67 15.61 -10.30
CA ALA A 5 4.42 15.31 -9.08
C ALA A 5 4.27 13.81 -8.73
N GLY A 6 5.38 13.08 -8.75
CA GLY A 6 5.44 11.68 -8.30
C GLY A 6 5.48 10.60 -9.39
N PHE A 7 5.46 10.93 -10.69
CA PHE A 7 5.73 9.92 -11.72
C PHE A 7 7.20 9.46 -11.69
N LEU A 8 7.41 8.15 -11.74
CA LEU A 8 8.70 7.55 -12.00
C LEU A 8 8.63 6.74 -13.29
N SER A 9 9.42 7.11 -14.29
CA SER A 9 9.56 6.35 -15.54
C SER A 9 11.03 6.02 -15.73
N ILE A 10 11.33 4.73 -15.78
CA ILE A 10 12.69 4.22 -15.89
C ILE A 10 12.88 3.69 -17.30
N ASP A 11 13.90 4.20 -18.00
CA ASP A 11 14.35 3.68 -19.29
C ASP A 11 15.42 2.61 -19.03
N CYS A 12 15.08 1.36 -19.33
CA CYS A 12 15.85 0.20 -18.93
C CYS A 12 16.91 -0.12 -19.97
N GLY A 13 18.18 -0.13 -19.58
CA GLY A 13 19.31 -0.28 -20.50
C GLY A 13 19.90 1.05 -20.98
N LEU A 14 19.35 2.19 -20.53
CA LEU A 14 19.92 3.50 -20.78
C LEU A 14 21.24 3.68 -20.03
N GLU A 15 22.27 4.09 -20.74
CA GLU A 15 23.59 4.36 -20.14
C GLU A 15 23.53 5.49 -19.11
N ALA A 16 24.26 5.33 -18.00
CA ALA A 16 24.22 6.28 -16.89
C ALA A 16 24.72 7.69 -17.27
N ASP A 17 25.62 7.78 -18.26
CA ASP A 17 26.18 9.03 -18.78
C ASP A 17 25.23 9.77 -19.73
N SER A 18 24.24 9.07 -20.30
CA SER A 18 23.24 9.64 -21.20
C SER A 18 22.29 10.61 -20.48
N GLY A 19 22.21 10.51 -19.15
CA GLY A 19 21.37 11.35 -18.31
C GLY A 19 19.87 11.10 -18.50
N ALA A 20 19.08 11.77 -17.66
CA ALA A 20 17.63 11.75 -17.77
C ALA A 20 17.12 12.65 -18.90
N TYR A 21 15.97 12.33 -19.49
CA TYR A 21 15.43 13.04 -20.63
C TYR A 21 13.90 13.10 -20.62
N THR A 22 13.32 14.02 -21.39
CA THR A 22 11.87 14.02 -21.67
C THR A 22 11.63 13.41 -23.05
N ASP A 23 10.85 12.34 -23.10
CA ASP A 23 10.39 11.73 -24.35
C ASP A 23 9.56 12.75 -25.14
N ILE A 24 9.93 13.00 -26.40
CA ILE A 24 9.29 14.06 -27.19
C ILE A 24 7.88 13.65 -27.64
N ASP A 25 7.65 12.34 -27.80
CA ASP A 25 6.39 11.79 -28.27
C ASP A 25 5.31 11.85 -27.18
N ARG A 26 5.67 11.55 -25.92
CA ARG A 26 4.73 11.55 -24.77
C ARG A 26 4.83 12.74 -23.84
N GLY A 27 5.93 13.51 -23.88
CA GLY A 27 6.21 14.55 -22.89
C GLY A 27 6.46 14.00 -21.47
N ILE A 28 6.83 12.72 -21.35
CA ILE A 28 7.11 12.05 -20.07
C ILE A 28 8.62 12.08 -19.80
N PHE A 29 9.00 12.35 -18.56
CA PHE A 29 10.40 12.34 -18.12
C PHE A 29 10.84 10.92 -17.74
N TYR A 30 11.94 10.46 -18.33
CA TYR A 30 12.57 9.16 -18.10
C TYR A 30 13.96 9.33 -17.47
N VAL A 31 14.30 8.42 -16.57
CA VAL A 31 15.61 8.33 -15.90
C VAL A 31 16.31 7.00 -16.24
N PRO A 32 17.65 6.94 -16.21
CA PRO A 32 18.38 5.68 -16.30
C PRO A 32 18.00 4.72 -15.16
N ASP A 33 18.09 3.43 -15.43
CA ASP A 33 17.68 2.37 -14.49
C ASP A 33 18.69 2.01 -13.41
N GLY A 34 19.97 2.32 -13.59
CA GLY A 34 21.06 1.94 -12.68
C GLY A 34 20.80 2.18 -11.19
N PRO A 35 20.15 3.29 -10.75
CA PRO A 35 19.81 3.50 -9.34
C PRO A 35 18.76 2.55 -8.77
N TYR A 36 18.01 1.84 -9.61
CA TYR A 36 16.85 1.03 -9.24
C TYR A 36 17.11 -0.48 -9.39
N VAL A 37 18.24 -0.90 -9.96
CA VAL A 37 18.56 -2.30 -10.26
C VAL A 37 20.03 -2.61 -10.02
N ASP A 38 20.33 -3.80 -9.47
CA ASP A 38 21.71 -4.14 -9.06
C ASP A 38 22.51 -4.88 -10.13
N ALA A 39 21.85 -5.42 -11.15
CA ALA A 39 22.41 -6.39 -12.08
C ALA A 39 21.85 -6.23 -13.50
N GLY A 40 22.33 -7.06 -14.42
CA GLY A 40 21.91 -7.08 -15.81
C GLY A 40 22.82 -6.27 -16.74
N GLU A 41 22.61 -6.46 -18.03
CA GLU A 41 23.42 -5.91 -19.11
C GLU A 41 22.57 -4.97 -19.96
N ASN A 42 23.14 -3.83 -20.34
CA ASN A 42 22.49 -2.87 -21.23
C ASN A 42 22.63 -3.35 -22.68
N HIS A 43 21.54 -3.26 -23.42
CA HIS A 43 21.47 -3.55 -24.84
C HIS A 43 20.64 -2.51 -25.56
N GLU A 44 20.84 -2.43 -26.86
CA GLU A 44 19.95 -1.72 -27.76
C GLU A 44 19.17 -2.69 -28.65
N VAL A 45 17.97 -2.28 -29.03
CA VAL A 45 17.21 -2.92 -30.10
C VAL A 45 18.02 -2.90 -31.39
N ALA A 46 17.93 -4.00 -32.17
CA ALA A 46 18.62 -4.13 -33.45
C ALA A 46 18.29 -2.96 -34.39
N ALA A 47 19.28 -2.45 -35.11
CA ALA A 47 19.18 -1.19 -35.85
C ALA A 47 18.04 -1.17 -36.89
N ASP A 48 17.79 -2.30 -37.54
CA ASP A 48 16.72 -2.52 -38.52
C ASP A 48 15.32 -2.61 -37.90
N LEU A 49 15.23 -2.79 -36.58
CA LEU A 49 14.00 -2.90 -35.81
C LEU A 49 13.71 -1.67 -34.94
N LYS A 50 14.49 -0.59 -35.09
CA LYS A 50 14.26 0.67 -34.35
C LYS A 50 13.11 1.50 -34.93
N GLU A 51 12.77 1.31 -36.20
CA GLU A 51 11.73 2.09 -36.87
C GLU A 51 10.36 1.83 -36.24
N GLY A 52 9.63 2.91 -35.91
CA GLY A 52 8.30 2.81 -35.31
C GLY A 52 8.29 2.64 -33.78
N HIS A 53 9.46 2.62 -33.12
CA HIS A 53 9.58 2.62 -31.67
C HIS A 53 9.94 4.01 -31.13
N ILE A 54 9.34 4.33 -29.99
CA ILE A 54 9.68 5.48 -29.14
C ILE A 54 10.98 5.26 -28.38
N ARG A 55 11.60 6.34 -27.90
CA ARG A 55 12.92 6.29 -27.29
C ARG A 55 13.08 5.26 -26.16
N PRO A 56 12.20 5.14 -25.15
CA PRO A 56 12.37 4.17 -24.07
C PRO A 56 12.02 2.73 -24.47
N ASP A 57 11.65 2.48 -25.73
CA ASP A 57 11.53 1.13 -26.28
C ASP A 57 12.83 0.69 -26.99
N LEU A 58 13.77 1.61 -27.24
CA LEU A 58 15.00 1.35 -28.02
C LEU A 58 16.15 0.76 -27.19
N THR A 59 16.08 0.87 -25.86
CA THR A 59 17.05 0.26 -24.96
C THR A 59 16.40 -0.84 -24.14
N VAL A 60 17.22 -1.82 -23.75
CA VAL A 60 16.78 -3.00 -23.02
C VAL A 60 17.83 -3.33 -21.96
N ARG A 61 17.41 -3.53 -20.71
CA ARG A 61 18.22 -4.23 -19.71
C ARG A 61 17.87 -5.71 -19.72
N SER A 62 18.87 -6.56 -19.99
CA SER A 62 18.74 -8.02 -19.96
C SER A 62 19.35 -8.62 -18.69
N PHE A 63 18.85 -9.76 -18.25
CA PHE A 63 19.30 -10.44 -17.04
C PHE A 63 19.73 -11.88 -17.35
N SER A 64 20.92 -12.03 -17.92
CA SER A 64 21.51 -13.32 -18.30
C SER A 64 21.91 -14.19 -17.10
N SER A 65 21.99 -13.61 -15.91
CA SER A 65 22.30 -14.30 -14.65
C SER A 65 21.24 -14.05 -13.57
N GLY A 66 21.21 -14.93 -12.57
CA GLY A 66 20.24 -14.88 -11.48
C GLY A 66 18.86 -15.42 -11.86
N MET A 67 18.22 -16.11 -10.92
CA MET A 67 16.85 -16.61 -11.13
C MET A 67 15.79 -15.52 -10.92
N ARG A 68 16.08 -14.51 -10.09
CA ARG A 68 15.19 -13.40 -9.77
C ARG A 68 15.98 -12.10 -9.81
N ASN A 69 15.54 -11.18 -10.66
CA ASN A 69 16.14 -9.86 -10.82
C ASN A 69 15.06 -8.82 -10.60
N CYS A 70 15.27 -7.84 -9.73
CA CYS A 70 14.21 -6.90 -9.37
C CYS A 70 14.63 -5.45 -9.53
N TYR A 71 13.70 -4.66 -10.04
CA TYR A 71 13.71 -3.21 -9.90
C TYR A 71 13.15 -2.87 -8.52
N THR A 72 13.84 -2.00 -7.79
CA THR A 72 13.37 -1.49 -6.50
C THR A 72 12.77 -0.12 -6.69
N LEU A 73 11.44 -0.03 -6.60
CA LEU A 73 10.71 1.19 -6.87
C LEU A 73 10.41 1.91 -5.55
N PRO A 74 10.71 3.22 -5.42
CA PRO A 74 10.35 4.00 -4.23
C PRO A 74 8.82 4.15 -4.13
N THR A 75 8.27 3.92 -2.95
CA THR A 75 6.83 3.99 -2.69
C THR A 75 6.54 4.57 -1.32
N ASP A 76 5.32 5.04 -1.09
CA ASP A 76 4.83 5.41 0.23
C ASP A 76 3.91 4.30 0.75
N ALA A 77 4.21 3.75 1.93
CA ALA A 77 3.41 2.70 2.54
C ALA A 77 1.94 3.12 2.68
N GLY A 78 1.02 2.24 2.27
CA GLY A 78 -0.42 2.49 2.27
C GLY A 78 -0.94 3.23 1.04
N SER A 79 -0.07 3.83 0.22
CA SER A 79 -0.46 4.49 -1.03
C SER A 79 -0.70 3.49 -2.15
N LYS A 80 -1.61 3.84 -3.05
CA LYS A 80 -2.01 3.01 -4.19
C LYS A 80 -1.21 3.41 -5.43
N TYR A 81 -0.75 2.42 -6.18
CA TYR A 81 0.07 2.65 -7.36
C TYR A 81 -0.41 1.81 -8.54
N LEU A 82 -0.29 2.38 -9.74
CA LEU A 82 -0.18 1.61 -10.97
C LEU A 82 1.31 1.38 -11.23
N VAL A 83 1.66 0.12 -11.43
CA VAL A 83 2.99 -0.29 -11.90
C VAL A 83 2.87 -0.88 -13.30
N ARG A 84 3.87 -0.58 -14.12
CA ARG A 84 3.93 -1.02 -15.50
C ARG A 84 5.31 -1.51 -15.86
N VAL A 85 5.35 -2.62 -16.60
CA VAL A 85 6.55 -3.12 -17.26
C VAL A 85 6.28 -3.17 -18.76
N VAL A 86 7.18 -2.57 -19.54
CA VAL A 86 7.18 -2.66 -21.00
C VAL A 86 8.33 -3.57 -21.43
N ALA A 87 8.03 -4.50 -22.32
CA ALA A 87 9.00 -5.43 -22.88
C ALA A 87 8.96 -5.34 -24.41
N VAL A 88 10.07 -4.86 -24.99
CA VAL A 88 10.33 -4.89 -26.43
C VAL A 88 11.55 -5.77 -26.66
N TYR A 89 11.37 -6.94 -27.29
CA TYR A 89 12.49 -7.84 -27.54
C TYR A 89 13.47 -7.23 -28.54
N GLY A 90 12.96 -6.70 -29.66
CA GLY A 90 13.77 -5.94 -30.62
C GLY A 90 15.04 -6.65 -31.12
N ASN A 91 15.08 -7.98 -31.03
CA ASN A 91 16.27 -8.78 -31.33
C ASN A 91 17.56 -8.26 -30.64
N TYR A 92 17.46 -7.77 -29.39
CA TYR A 92 18.60 -7.17 -28.68
C TYR A 92 19.80 -8.12 -28.52
N ASP A 93 19.55 -9.44 -28.53
CA ASP A 93 20.57 -10.49 -28.38
C ASP A 93 21.01 -11.13 -29.71
N GLY A 94 20.50 -10.65 -30.85
CA GLY A 94 20.87 -11.14 -32.18
C GLY A 94 20.40 -12.56 -32.52
N LYS A 95 19.58 -13.21 -31.68
CA LYS A 95 19.13 -14.60 -31.89
C LYS A 95 17.88 -14.72 -32.77
N ASN A 96 17.13 -13.63 -32.91
CA ASN A 96 15.89 -13.54 -33.67
C ASN A 96 14.87 -14.62 -33.26
N ASN A 97 14.73 -14.86 -31.96
CA ASN A 97 13.85 -15.90 -31.42
C ASN A 97 13.05 -15.39 -30.22
N SER A 98 11.96 -14.69 -30.52
CA SER A 98 11.01 -14.16 -29.52
C SER A 98 9.93 -15.16 -29.13
N VAL A 99 9.59 -16.11 -30.01
CA VAL A 99 8.41 -16.98 -29.93
C VAL A 99 8.47 -17.96 -28.76
N GLY A 100 9.67 -18.43 -28.42
CA GLY A 100 9.91 -19.29 -27.26
C GLY A 100 10.28 -18.56 -25.98
N LEU A 101 10.44 -17.22 -26.05
CA LEU A 101 10.94 -16.46 -24.91
C LEU A 101 9.85 -16.28 -23.86
N GLN A 102 10.12 -16.74 -22.64
CA GLN A 102 9.23 -16.58 -21.51
C GLN A 102 9.97 -16.30 -20.21
N PHE A 103 9.40 -15.43 -19.38
CA PHE A 103 9.78 -15.23 -17.99
C PHE A 103 8.60 -14.65 -17.20
N ASN A 104 8.65 -14.70 -15.88
CA ASN A 104 7.55 -14.23 -15.03
C ASN A 104 7.82 -12.84 -14.47
N LEU A 105 6.76 -12.04 -14.32
CA LEU A 105 6.73 -10.82 -13.54
C LEU A 105 6.16 -11.10 -12.16
N HIS A 106 6.76 -10.51 -11.14
CA HIS A 106 6.27 -10.55 -9.77
C HIS A 106 6.25 -9.14 -9.16
N ILE A 107 5.28 -8.89 -8.29
CA ILE A 107 5.27 -7.73 -7.38
C ILE A 107 5.52 -8.28 -5.98
N GLY A 108 6.66 -7.95 -5.39
CA GLY A 108 7.09 -8.65 -4.18
C GLY A 108 7.29 -10.13 -4.50
N THR A 109 6.61 -10.98 -3.72
CA THR A 109 6.62 -12.43 -3.90
C THR A 109 5.45 -12.94 -4.75
N ASN A 110 4.52 -12.06 -5.12
CA ASN A 110 3.28 -12.44 -5.79
C ASN A 110 3.47 -12.51 -7.30
N TYR A 111 3.09 -13.64 -7.89
CA TYR A 111 3.09 -13.80 -9.35
C TYR A 111 2.10 -12.82 -9.98
N TRP A 112 2.62 -11.91 -10.80
CA TRP A 112 1.83 -10.91 -11.50
C TRP A 112 1.43 -11.42 -12.88
N ASP A 113 2.38 -11.69 -13.77
CA ASP A 113 2.09 -12.17 -15.12
C ASP A 113 3.27 -12.92 -15.74
N THR A 114 3.07 -13.44 -16.95
CA THR A 114 4.13 -14.07 -17.74
C THR A 114 4.38 -13.25 -18.99
N VAL A 115 5.63 -12.82 -19.16
CA VAL A 115 6.06 -12.10 -20.36
C VAL A 115 6.27 -13.08 -21.49
N GLN A 116 5.65 -12.77 -22.62
CA GLN A 116 5.79 -13.47 -23.89
C GLN A 116 5.85 -12.39 -24.97
N PRO A 117 7.05 -11.85 -25.26
CA PRO A 117 7.17 -10.61 -26.02
C PRO A 117 6.64 -10.74 -27.46
N ALA A 118 6.84 -11.93 -28.06
CA ALA A 118 6.68 -12.12 -29.49
C ALA A 118 7.41 -11.01 -30.29
N ASP A 119 6.96 -10.69 -31.50
CA ASP A 119 7.64 -9.71 -32.38
C ASP A 119 7.19 -8.26 -32.15
N GLY A 120 6.71 -7.91 -30.95
CA GLY A 120 6.14 -6.59 -30.70
C GLY A 120 6.31 -6.06 -29.29
N ARG A 121 5.77 -4.85 -29.08
CA ARG A 121 5.77 -4.14 -27.80
C ARG A 121 4.70 -4.70 -26.87
N GLN A 122 5.11 -5.30 -25.76
CA GLN A 122 4.19 -5.78 -24.72
C GLN A 122 4.14 -4.83 -23.52
N VAL A 123 2.94 -4.64 -22.98
CA VAL A 123 2.71 -3.79 -21.81
C VAL A 123 1.94 -4.57 -20.77
N TYR A 124 2.51 -4.66 -19.57
CA TYR A 124 1.89 -5.29 -18.42
C TYR A 124 1.58 -4.22 -17.38
N GLU A 125 0.34 -4.13 -16.91
CA GLU A 125 -0.07 -3.21 -15.84
C GLU A 125 -0.66 -3.95 -14.64
N ALA A 126 -0.37 -3.47 -13.44
CA ALA A 126 -1.00 -3.90 -12.21
C ALA A 126 -1.21 -2.74 -11.24
N LEU A 127 -2.22 -2.89 -10.40
CA LEU A 127 -2.55 -1.99 -9.33
C LEU A 127 -2.32 -2.68 -7.99
N PHE A 128 -1.61 -2.00 -7.09
CA PHE A 128 -1.31 -2.52 -5.76
C PHE A 128 -1.30 -1.40 -4.72
N VAL A 129 -1.41 -1.78 -3.45
CA VAL A 129 -1.16 -0.90 -2.31
C VAL A 129 0.22 -1.19 -1.78
N ALA A 130 1.08 -0.17 -1.72
CA ALA A 130 2.45 -0.32 -1.27
C ALA A 130 2.52 -0.70 0.22
N TRP A 131 3.46 -1.59 0.55
CA TRP A 131 3.67 -2.12 1.89
C TRP A 131 4.97 -1.62 2.54
N GLY A 132 5.61 -0.58 2.00
CA GLY A 132 6.88 -0.10 2.51
C GLY A 132 7.32 1.17 1.80
N SER A 133 8.50 1.67 2.17
CA SER A 133 9.12 2.81 1.48
C SER A 133 9.62 2.45 0.06
N TRP A 134 9.52 1.17 -0.30
CA TRP A 134 9.83 0.64 -1.61
C TRP A 134 9.02 -0.62 -1.91
N ALA A 135 8.86 -0.93 -3.20
CA ALA A 135 8.24 -2.15 -3.71
C ALA A 135 9.10 -2.75 -4.84
N PRO A 136 9.46 -4.04 -4.78
CA PRO A 136 10.20 -4.70 -5.84
C PRO A 136 9.27 -5.21 -6.94
N VAL A 137 9.66 -4.93 -8.19
CA VAL A 137 9.12 -5.55 -9.39
C VAL A 137 10.17 -6.50 -9.95
N CYS A 138 9.88 -7.79 -9.91
CA CYS A 138 10.86 -8.82 -10.21
C CYS A 138 10.58 -9.53 -11.53
N LEU A 139 11.62 -9.68 -12.34
CA LEU A 139 11.69 -10.52 -13.52
C LEU A 139 12.34 -11.85 -13.13
N VAL A 140 11.55 -12.91 -13.18
CA VAL A 140 11.92 -14.26 -12.73
C VAL A 140 12.15 -15.16 -13.93
N ASN A 141 13.36 -15.69 -14.05
CA ASN A 141 13.76 -16.57 -15.12
C ASN A 141 13.05 -17.94 -14.99
N THR A 142 12.37 -18.37 -16.05
CA THR A 142 11.68 -19.67 -16.12
C THR A 142 12.48 -20.74 -16.88
N GLY A 143 13.70 -20.41 -17.32
CA GLY A 143 14.55 -21.26 -18.15
C GLY A 143 14.22 -21.22 -19.64
N GLN A 144 13.24 -20.41 -20.05
CA GLN A 144 12.80 -20.28 -21.45
C GLN A 144 13.24 -18.96 -22.08
N GLY A 145 14.45 -18.49 -21.76
CA GLY A 145 15.02 -17.28 -22.31
C GLY A 145 15.61 -16.36 -21.26
N THR A 146 16.16 -15.24 -21.69
CA THR A 146 16.78 -14.24 -20.81
C THR A 146 15.71 -13.21 -20.43
N PRO A 147 15.37 -13.02 -19.15
CA PRO A 147 14.46 -11.96 -18.74
C PRO A 147 15.01 -10.57 -19.11
N PHE A 148 14.12 -9.65 -19.47
CA PHE A 148 14.51 -8.29 -19.85
C PHE A 148 13.37 -7.29 -19.65
N ALA A 149 13.70 -6.00 -19.59
CA ALA A 149 12.73 -4.91 -19.62
C ALA A 149 13.25 -3.75 -20.48
N SER A 150 12.33 -3.04 -21.13
CA SER A 150 12.61 -1.79 -21.87
C SER A 150 12.24 -0.56 -21.03
N SER A 151 11.13 -0.63 -20.27
CA SER A 151 10.84 0.37 -19.25
C SER A 151 10.08 -0.20 -18.06
N VAL A 152 10.32 0.40 -16.90
CA VAL A 152 9.57 0.16 -15.65
C VAL A 152 9.02 1.49 -15.17
N GLU A 153 7.72 1.55 -14.95
CA GLU A 153 7.02 2.79 -14.67
C GLU A 153 6.12 2.65 -13.44
N LEU A 154 6.11 3.68 -12.60
CA LEU A 154 5.30 3.78 -11.40
C LEU A 154 4.47 5.07 -11.45
N ARG A 155 3.17 4.96 -11.19
CA ARG A 155 2.21 6.07 -11.16
C ARG A 155 1.47 6.04 -9.83
N PRO A 156 1.59 7.08 -8.98
CA PRO A 156 0.74 7.24 -7.81
C PRO A 156 -0.72 7.36 -8.24
N LEU A 157 -1.62 6.69 -7.51
CA LEU A 157 -3.06 6.78 -7.71
C LEU A 157 -3.73 7.45 -6.50
N GLY A 158 -4.86 8.12 -6.74
CA GLY A 158 -5.68 8.64 -5.64
C GLY A 158 -6.20 7.52 -4.75
N SER A 159 -6.39 7.78 -3.45
CA SER A 159 -6.89 6.80 -2.47
C SER A 159 -8.21 6.17 -2.91
N GLU A 160 -9.10 6.99 -3.47
CA GLU A 160 -10.45 6.60 -3.90
C GLU A 160 -10.46 5.79 -5.21
N LEU A 161 -9.41 5.88 -6.03
CA LEU A 161 -9.40 5.27 -7.36
C LEU A 161 -9.25 3.75 -7.24
N TYR A 162 -10.18 3.00 -7.82
CA TYR A 162 -10.30 1.53 -7.68
C TYR A 162 -10.40 1.06 -6.21
N PRO A 163 -11.57 1.18 -5.57
CA PRO A 163 -11.78 0.76 -4.17
C PRO A 163 -11.52 -0.73 -3.91
N ALA A 164 -11.60 -1.57 -4.95
CA ALA A 164 -11.30 -3.00 -4.85
C ALA A 164 -9.81 -3.33 -4.64
N VAL A 165 -8.91 -2.35 -4.85
CA VAL A 165 -7.47 -2.53 -4.67
C VAL A 165 -7.12 -2.24 -3.21
N MET A 166 -6.71 -3.29 -2.49
CA MET A 166 -6.41 -3.26 -1.06
C MET A 166 -5.05 -3.91 -0.79
N ALA A 167 -4.53 -3.76 0.43
CA ALA A 167 -3.24 -4.33 0.84
C ALA A 167 -3.13 -5.84 0.57
N ASN A 168 -4.23 -6.59 0.67
CA ASN A 168 -4.30 -8.03 0.43
C ASN A 168 -4.93 -8.41 -0.93
N GLN A 169 -5.21 -7.44 -1.79
CA GLN A 169 -5.99 -7.66 -3.01
C GLN A 169 -5.47 -6.79 -4.15
N TYR A 170 -4.46 -7.32 -4.84
CA TYR A 170 -3.86 -6.70 -6.01
C TYR A 170 -4.56 -7.16 -7.28
N ILE A 171 -4.59 -6.30 -8.29
CA ILE A 171 -5.25 -6.60 -9.55
C ILE A 171 -4.31 -6.31 -10.70
N ARG A 172 -4.32 -7.16 -11.73
CA ARG A 172 -3.59 -6.93 -12.97
C ARG A 172 -4.55 -6.64 -14.10
N LEU A 173 -4.13 -5.78 -15.02
CA LEU A 173 -4.93 -5.44 -16.17
C LEU A 173 -5.02 -6.62 -17.13
N TYR A 174 -6.24 -6.98 -17.52
CA TYR A 174 -6.49 -7.90 -18.63
C TYR A 174 -6.82 -7.14 -19.90
N ARG A 175 -7.66 -6.10 -19.80
CA ARG A 175 -8.03 -5.26 -20.94
C ARG A 175 -8.53 -3.89 -20.50
N ARG A 176 -8.07 -2.81 -21.13
CA ARG A 176 -8.64 -1.46 -21.00
C ARG A 176 -8.95 -0.92 -22.39
N ARG A 177 -10.21 -0.60 -22.68
CA ARG A 177 -10.62 -0.15 -24.01
C ARG A 177 -11.42 1.14 -23.98
N ASN A 178 -11.14 2.02 -24.93
CA ASN A 178 -12.06 3.07 -25.34
C ASN A 178 -12.85 2.65 -26.58
N LEU A 179 -14.09 3.08 -26.65
CA LEU A 179 -15.04 2.79 -27.73
C LEU A 179 -15.37 4.06 -28.50
N GLY A 180 -15.82 3.90 -29.75
CA GLY A 180 -16.17 4.98 -30.65
C GLY A 180 -15.21 5.10 -31.83
N PRO A 181 -15.27 6.19 -32.61
CA PRO A 181 -14.52 6.29 -33.85
C PRO A 181 -13.02 6.44 -33.59
N THR A 182 -12.21 5.77 -34.42
CA THR A 182 -10.76 6.00 -34.45
C THR A 182 -10.50 7.37 -35.06
N THR A 183 -10.00 8.34 -34.27
CA THR A 183 -9.59 9.64 -34.82
C THR A 183 -8.44 9.44 -35.82
N ALA A 184 -8.61 9.89 -37.07
CA ALA A 184 -7.69 9.61 -38.18
C ALA A 184 -6.22 10.08 -38.01
N SER A 185 -5.89 10.88 -36.99
CA SER A 185 -4.50 11.21 -36.61
C SER A 185 -3.70 10.01 -36.06
N VAL A 186 -4.35 8.85 -35.94
CA VAL A 186 -3.91 7.64 -35.23
C VAL A 186 -3.59 6.52 -36.23
N THR A 187 -3.06 6.81 -37.44
CA THR A 187 -2.95 5.77 -38.51
C THR A 187 -1.60 5.66 -39.21
N ARG A 188 -0.49 6.21 -38.67
CA ARG A 188 0.80 6.21 -39.40
C ARG A 188 2.07 5.80 -38.65
N SER A 189 2.00 4.95 -37.64
CA SER A 189 3.14 4.11 -37.28
C SER A 189 2.66 2.85 -36.58
N ALA A 190 3.52 1.85 -36.44
CA ALA A 190 3.27 0.71 -35.54
C ALA A 190 2.95 1.16 -34.08
N ASP A 191 3.23 2.44 -33.78
CA ASP A 191 2.90 3.19 -32.57
C ASP A 191 1.68 4.12 -32.70
N SER A 192 0.77 3.83 -33.65
CA SER A 192 -0.57 4.41 -33.76
C SER A 192 -1.49 4.11 -32.56
N HIS A 193 -0.95 3.67 -31.42
CA HIS A 193 -1.71 3.26 -30.23
C HIS A 193 -1.68 4.32 -29.12
N ILE A 194 -1.37 5.57 -29.47
CA ILE A 194 -1.11 6.68 -28.56
C ILE A 194 -1.72 7.93 -29.24
N HIS A 195 -2.65 8.72 -28.67
CA HIS A 195 -2.39 9.70 -27.61
C HIS A 195 -3.69 10.35 -27.06
N ALA A 196 -4.88 9.77 -27.28
CA ALA A 196 -6.11 10.34 -26.69
C ALA A 196 -6.27 9.98 -25.20
N GLY A 197 -5.82 8.79 -24.79
CA GLY A 197 -6.07 8.25 -23.45
C GLY A 197 -4.89 8.24 -22.49
N ARG A 198 -3.74 8.83 -22.82
CA ARG A 198 -2.58 8.90 -21.92
C ARG A 198 -2.39 10.28 -21.35
N TYR A 199 -1.38 10.43 -20.50
CA TYR A 199 -0.87 11.75 -20.14
C TYR A 199 -0.59 12.60 -21.40
N PRO A 200 -1.00 13.89 -21.44
CA PRO A 200 -1.59 14.67 -20.35
C PRO A 200 -3.12 14.54 -20.19
N ASN A 201 -3.82 13.83 -21.08
CA ASN A 201 -5.27 13.69 -21.03
C ASN A 201 -5.75 12.77 -19.90
N ASP A 202 -4.98 11.73 -19.59
CA ASP A 202 -5.18 10.89 -18.41
C ASP A 202 -4.15 11.27 -17.32
N PRO A 203 -4.58 11.86 -16.20
CA PRO A 203 -3.66 12.27 -15.12
C PRO A 203 -2.97 11.08 -14.44
N PHE A 204 -3.45 9.85 -14.65
CA PHE A 204 -2.84 8.62 -14.12
C PHE A 204 -1.98 7.90 -15.16
N ASP A 205 -1.80 8.48 -16.36
CA ASP A 205 -1.02 7.93 -17.47
C ASP A 205 -1.38 6.47 -17.81
N ARG A 206 -2.67 6.11 -17.78
CA ARG A 206 -3.14 4.76 -18.14
C ARG A 206 -3.14 4.58 -19.65
N TYR A 207 -2.86 3.37 -20.13
CA TYR A 207 -3.14 3.04 -21.53
C TYR A 207 -4.64 2.77 -21.72
N TRP A 208 -5.24 3.48 -22.67
CA TRP A 208 -6.56 3.17 -23.24
C TRP A 208 -6.38 2.78 -24.69
N TRP A 209 -6.62 1.50 -24.97
CA TRP A 209 -6.47 0.98 -26.33
C TRP A 209 -7.81 1.03 -27.06
N HIS A 210 -7.78 1.50 -28.31
CA HIS A 210 -8.97 1.51 -29.13
C HIS A 210 -9.47 0.08 -29.35
N GLN A 211 -10.77 -0.13 -29.15
CA GLN A 211 -11.42 -1.38 -29.54
C GLN A 211 -11.77 -1.29 -31.01
N ASP A 212 -11.32 -2.26 -31.82
CA ASP A 212 -11.75 -2.34 -33.22
C ASP A 212 -13.29 -2.32 -33.29
N THR A 213 -13.81 -1.22 -33.85
CA THR A 213 -15.25 -0.96 -34.01
C THR A 213 -15.76 -1.35 -35.39
N ASN A 214 -15.00 -2.10 -36.20
CA ASN A 214 -15.50 -2.71 -37.45
C ASN A 214 -16.53 -3.83 -37.21
N ASN A 215 -17.21 -3.79 -36.06
CA ASN A 215 -18.32 -4.65 -35.74
C ASN A 215 -19.59 -4.04 -36.38
N PRO A 216 -20.24 -4.72 -37.35
CA PRO A 216 -21.43 -4.19 -38.01
C PRO A 216 -22.62 -3.99 -37.07
N MET A 217 -22.54 -4.51 -35.83
CA MET A 217 -23.56 -4.31 -34.80
C MET A 217 -23.38 -3.01 -34.00
N TRP A 218 -22.31 -2.26 -34.22
CA TRP A 218 -22.01 -1.04 -33.47
C TRP A 218 -22.06 0.20 -34.36
N GLU A 219 -22.65 1.27 -33.84
CA GLU A 219 -22.65 2.60 -34.45
C GLU A 219 -21.84 3.55 -33.57
N ASN A 220 -20.94 4.30 -34.19
CA ASN A 220 -20.06 5.23 -33.50
C ASN A 220 -20.77 6.54 -33.15
N LEU A 221 -20.56 7.00 -31.92
CA LEU A 221 -21.06 8.27 -31.40
C LEU A 221 -19.89 9.13 -30.92
N THR A 222 -19.97 10.43 -31.16
CA THR A 222 -19.00 11.41 -30.67
C THR A 222 -19.73 12.70 -30.29
N THR A 223 -19.27 13.35 -29.23
CA THR A 223 -19.68 14.72 -28.87
C THR A 223 -18.51 15.69 -28.95
N THR A 224 -18.81 16.96 -29.23
CA THR A 224 -17.86 18.07 -29.12
C THR A 224 -17.90 18.72 -27.74
N SER A 225 -18.81 18.28 -26.86
CA SER A 225 -18.92 18.81 -25.50
C SER A 225 -17.69 18.42 -24.67
N ILE A 226 -17.11 19.42 -24.01
CA ILE A 226 -15.96 19.26 -23.10
C ILE A 226 -16.37 19.25 -21.62
N ASN A 227 -17.65 19.49 -21.32
CA ASN A 227 -18.16 19.68 -19.97
C ASN A 227 -18.75 18.38 -19.38
N ILE A 228 -18.06 17.25 -19.57
CA ILE A 228 -18.47 15.99 -18.95
C ILE A 228 -18.04 16.02 -17.48
N LYS A 229 -19.01 15.97 -16.56
CA LYS A 229 -18.72 15.87 -15.12
C LYS A 229 -18.08 14.52 -14.81
N LEU A 230 -16.85 14.52 -14.32
CA LEU A 230 -16.12 13.29 -14.00
C LEU A 230 -16.55 12.69 -12.66
N GLU A 231 -16.33 11.38 -12.54
CA GLU A 231 -16.51 10.58 -11.32
C GLU A 231 -15.12 10.20 -10.79
N SER A 232 -14.95 10.09 -9.47
CA SER A 232 -13.63 9.95 -8.83
C SER A 232 -13.17 8.51 -8.55
N SER A 233 -14.08 7.58 -8.28
CA SER A 233 -13.77 6.19 -7.86
C SER A 233 -13.21 5.35 -9.01
N PHE A 234 -13.62 5.65 -10.24
CA PHE A 234 -13.16 5.00 -11.46
C PHE A 234 -12.98 6.04 -12.58
N GLU A 235 -12.31 7.14 -12.25
CA GLU A 235 -12.14 8.29 -13.13
C GLU A 235 -11.66 7.86 -14.52
N VAL A 236 -12.36 8.34 -15.56
CA VAL A 236 -11.99 8.14 -16.98
C VAL A 236 -11.82 9.51 -17.60
N PRO A 237 -10.76 9.73 -18.42
CA PRO A 237 -10.55 11.01 -19.08
C PRO A 237 -11.76 11.47 -19.91
N ALA A 238 -12.09 12.76 -19.85
CA ALA A 238 -13.12 13.34 -20.72
C ALA A 238 -12.82 13.12 -22.22
N ALA A 239 -11.55 13.08 -22.59
CA ALA A 239 -11.08 12.76 -23.94
C ALA A 239 -11.48 11.36 -24.42
N ILE A 240 -11.78 10.45 -23.49
CA ILE A 240 -12.29 9.10 -23.76
C ILE A 240 -13.82 9.09 -23.66
N LEU A 241 -14.39 9.76 -22.66
CA LEU A 241 -15.84 9.80 -22.45
C LEU A 241 -16.62 10.60 -23.52
N LYS A 242 -15.96 11.39 -24.36
CA LYS A 242 -16.61 12.07 -25.49
C LYS A 242 -17.00 11.13 -26.63
N ASP A 243 -16.43 9.93 -26.66
CA ASP A 243 -16.64 8.92 -27.69
C ASP A 243 -17.37 7.72 -27.09
N ALA A 244 -18.23 7.09 -27.89
CA ALA A 244 -18.98 5.91 -27.50
C ALA A 244 -19.37 5.06 -28.72
N VAL A 245 -19.81 3.84 -28.44
CA VAL A 245 -20.60 3.03 -29.39
C VAL A 245 -22.01 2.86 -28.86
N GLN A 246 -22.96 2.75 -29.78
CA GLN A 246 -24.31 2.27 -29.51
C GLN A 246 -24.65 1.09 -30.41
N VAL A 247 -25.78 0.45 -30.15
CA VAL A 247 -26.27 -0.66 -30.99
C VAL A 247 -26.73 -0.13 -32.35
N ALA A 248 -26.25 -0.74 -33.44
CA ALA A 248 -26.67 -0.43 -34.80
C ALA A 248 -27.98 -1.15 -35.19
N GLY A 249 -28.78 -0.51 -36.04
CA GLY A 249 -30.03 -1.06 -36.56
C GLY A 249 -31.12 -1.20 -35.50
N ASN A 250 -31.91 -2.27 -35.57
CA ASN A 250 -33.06 -2.50 -34.68
C ASN A 250 -32.73 -3.39 -33.46
N SER A 251 -31.46 -3.75 -33.25
CA SER A 251 -31.07 -4.55 -32.09
C SER A 251 -31.18 -3.72 -30.81
N THR A 252 -31.58 -4.36 -29.72
CA THR A 252 -31.72 -3.74 -28.39
C THR A 252 -30.61 -4.17 -27.44
N ILE A 253 -29.61 -4.92 -27.95
CA ILE A 253 -28.58 -5.57 -27.13
C ILE A 253 -27.19 -5.19 -27.64
N LEU A 254 -26.35 -4.71 -26.71
CA LEU A 254 -24.91 -4.55 -26.89
C LEU A 254 -24.19 -5.64 -26.09
N ASN A 255 -23.26 -6.36 -26.73
CA ASN A 255 -22.49 -7.42 -26.08
C ASN A 255 -20.98 -7.16 -26.15
N ILE A 256 -20.28 -7.48 -25.07
CA ILE A 256 -18.81 -7.57 -25.02
C ILE A 256 -18.45 -9.01 -24.64
N LYS A 257 -17.67 -9.68 -25.48
CA LYS A 257 -17.28 -11.09 -25.29
C LYS A 257 -15.78 -11.28 -25.28
N TRP A 258 -15.30 -12.23 -24.48
CA TRP A 258 -13.95 -12.76 -24.53
C TRP A 258 -13.90 -14.19 -24.00
N GLN A 259 -12.79 -14.88 -24.26
CA GLN A 259 -12.57 -16.24 -23.81
C GLN A 259 -11.33 -16.30 -22.92
N ASP A 260 -11.41 -17.02 -21.81
CA ASP A 260 -10.27 -17.35 -20.96
C ASP A 260 -10.48 -18.72 -20.29
N ASN A 261 -9.65 -19.68 -20.69
CA ASN A 261 -9.71 -21.08 -20.22
C ASN A 261 -8.78 -21.34 -19.03
N THR A 262 -8.21 -20.29 -18.41
CA THR A 262 -7.24 -20.44 -17.32
C THR A 262 -7.91 -20.57 -15.94
N GLY A 263 -9.24 -20.49 -15.89
CA GLY A 263 -10.01 -20.51 -14.64
C GLY A 263 -9.89 -19.22 -13.82
N ARG A 264 -9.34 -18.15 -14.41
CA ARG A 264 -9.22 -16.85 -13.77
C ARG A 264 -10.59 -16.24 -13.50
N GLN A 265 -10.59 -15.35 -12.52
CA GLN A 265 -11.75 -14.57 -12.16
C GLN A 265 -11.49 -13.12 -12.52
N PHE A 266 -12.54 -12.44 -12.97
CA PHE A 266 -12.43 -11.11 -13.53
C PHE A 266 -13.23 -10.10 -12.73
N ALA A 267 -12.80 -8.85 -12.77
CA ALA A 267 -13.61 -7.70 -12.40
C ALA A 267 -13.77 -6.85 -13.65
N VAL A 268 -15.02 -6.46 -13.95
CA VAL A 268 -15.36 -5.68 -15.14
C VAL A 268 -15.91 -4.34 -14.70
N PHE A 269 -15.44 -3.28 -15.34
CA PHE A 269 -15.88 -1.89 -15.13
C PHE A 269 -16.35 -1.35 -16.48
N LEU A 270 -17.60 -0.89 -16.54
CA LEU A 270 -18.19 -0.26 -17.71
C LEU A 270 -18.37 1.22 -17.42
N HIS A 271 -17.98 2.08 -18.35
CA HIS A 271 -18.00 3.53 -18.18
C HIS A 271 -18.92 4.18 -19.19
N PHE A 272 -19.73 5.11 -18.69
CA PHE A 272 -20.80 5.76 -19.42
C PHE A 272 -20.72 7.27 -19.24
N ALA A 273 -20.97 8.01 -20.31
CA ALA A 273 -21.31 9.42 -20.29
C ALA A 273 -22.29 9.66 -21.43
N ASP A 274 -23.58 9.84 -21.11
CA ASP A 274 -24.58 10.08 -22.14
C ASP A 274 -24.48 11.53 -22.60
N PHE A 275 -24.49 11.75 -23.91
CA PHE A 275 -24.48 13.07 -24.50
C PHE A 275 -25.63 13.24 -25.50
N GLN A 276 -26.65 12.39 -25.40
CA GLN A 276 -27.92 12.47 -26.12
C GLN A 276 -29.08 12.63 -25.12
N ASP A 277 -29.49 13.87 -24.81
CA ASP A 277 -30.61 14.16 -23.89
C ASP A 277 -31.98 14.20 -24.58
N SER A 278 -32.06 13.74 -25.84
CA SER A 278 -33.29 13.89 -26.64
C SER A 278 -34.41 12.98 -26.15
N GLN A 279 -34.07 11.83 -25.57
CA GLN A 279 -34.98 10.75 -25.22
C GLN A 279 -34.38 9.90 -24.08
N VAL A 280 -35.20 9.03 -23.48
CA VAL A 280 -34.76 8.16 -22.39
C VAL A 280 -33.82 7.06 -22.90
N ARG A 281 -32.68 6.88 -22.21
CA ARG A 281 -31.84 5.69 -22.29
C ARG A 281 -31.81 4.94 -20.97
N GLU A 282 -32.24 3.68 -20.97
CA GLU A 282 -32.23 2.84 -19.77
C GLU A 282 -32.05 1.36 -20.14
N PHE A 283 -31.11 0.67 -19.51
CA PHE A 283 -30.79 -0.72 -19.85
C PHE A 283 -30.39 -1.54 -18.63
N ASN A 284 -30.53 -2.85 -18.76
CA ASN A 284 -30.05 -3.82 -17.78
C ASN A 284 -28.66 -4.33 -18.22
N VAL A 285 -27.71 -4.27 -17.29
CA VAL A 285 -26.35 -4.83 -17.48
C VAL A 285 -26.27 -6.21 -16.82
N TYR A 286 -25.93 -7.22 -17.61
CA TYR A 286 -25.72 -8.58 -17.16
C TYR A 286 -24.24 -8.96 -17.30
N PHE A 287 -23.70 -9.57 -16.26
CA PHE A 287 -22.40 -10.24 -16.30
C PHE A 287 -22.67 -11.75 -16.34
N ASN A 288 -22.47 -12.39 -17.50
CA ASN A 288 -22.99 -13.74 -17.82
C ASN A 288 -24.49 -13.87 -17.52
N SER A 289 -24.88 -14.95 -16.84
CA SER A 289 -26.24 -15.27 -16.40
C SER A 289 -26.56 -14.71 -15.00
N GLY A 290 -25.74 -13.77 -14.50
CA GLY A 290 -25.96 -13.11 -13.21
C GLY A 290 -27.18 -12.18 -13.19
N PRO A 291 -27.56 -11.67 -12.01
CA PRO A 291 -28.67 -10.72 -11.88
C PRO A 291 -28.36 -9.40 -12.61
N PRO A 292 -29.38 -8.75 -13.18
CA PRO A 292 -29.19 -7.48 -13.89
C PRO A 292 -28.89 -6.32 -12.94
N ASN A 293 -28.05 -5.41 -13.40
CA ASN A 293 -27.93 -4.06 -12.84
C ASN A 293 -28.69 -3.11 -13.76
N LYS A 294 -29.84 -2.62 -13.30
CA LYS A 294 -30.61 -1.60 -14.03
C LYS A 294 -29.86 -0.27 -13.95
N TYR A 295 -29.61 0.35 -15.09
CA TYR A 295 -28.80 1.56 -15.17
C TYR A 295 -29.39 2.59 -16.14
N ARG A 296 -29.30 3.85 -15.74
CA ARG A 296 -29.73 5.03 -16.51
C ARG A 296 -28.57 6.03 -16.52
N PRO A 297 -27.83 6.17 -17.63
CA PRO A 297 -26.73 7.13 -17.69
C PRO A 297 -27.26 8.57 -17.59
N HIS A 298 -26.49 9.44 -16.97
CA HIS A 298 -26.83 10.85 -16.81
C HIS A 298 -26.25 11.67 -17.96
N TYR A 299 -26.99 12.68 -18.41
CA TYR A 299 -26.53 13.58 -19.45
C TYR A 299 -25.29 14.38 -19.00
N LEU A 300 -24.24 14.33 -19.82
CA LEU A 300 -22.92 14.93 -19.62
C LEU A 300 -22.31 14.66 -18.23
N ALA A 301 -22.57 13.49 -17.67
CA ALA A 301 -21.97 13.06 -16.42
C ALA A 301 -21.47 11.61 -16.53
N ALA A 302 -20.23 11.42 -16.11
CA ALA A 302 -19.60 10.12 -16.00
C ALA A 302 -20.34 9.29 -14.95
N GLY A 303 -20.57 8.03 -15.30
CA GLY A 303 -21.03 7.01 -14.39
C GLY A 303 -20.52 5.65 -14.79
N PHE A 304 -20.74 4.66 -13.95
CA PHE A 304 -20.15 3.35 -14.13
C PHE A 304 -21.10 2.24 -13.65
N VAL A 305 -20.90 1.06 -14.22
CA VAL A 305 -21.47 -0.20 -13.73
C VAL A 305 -20.34 -1.20 -13.66
N TYR A 306 -20.21 -1.90 -12.54
CA TYR A 306 -19.12 -2.85 -12.33
C TYR A 306 -19.62 -4.16 -11.74
N SER A 307 -18.86 -5.23 -11.95
CA SER A 307 -19.15 -6.53 -11.34
C SER A 307 -18.84 -6.49 -9.84
N THR A 308 -19.86 -6.63 -8.99
CA THR A 308 -19.70 -6.62 -7.51
C THR A 308 -18.97 -7.85 -6.95
N ARG A 309 -18.88 -8.93 -7.75
CA ARG A 309 -18.14 -10.16 -7.42
C ARG A 309 -17.13 -10.46 -8.52
N TRP A 310 -16.11 -11.23 -8.15
CA TRP A 310 -15.17 -11.81 -9.08
C TRP A 310 -15.89 -12.77 -10.03
N TYR A 311 -16.07 -12.28 -11.24
CA TYR A 311 -16.79 -12.87 -12.36
C TYR A 311 -16.08 -14.12 -12.85
N ARG A 312 -16.81 -15.24 -12.96
CA ARG A 312 -16.31 -16.56 -13.39
C ARG A 312 -17.18 -17.13 -14.51
N ALA A 313 -16.55 -17.88 -15.41
CA ALA A 313 -17.20 -18.66 -16.44
C ALA A 313 -16.67 -20.10 -16.36
N ILE A 314 -17.56 -21.09 -16.36
CA ILE A 314 -17.18 -22.52 -16.25
C ILE A 314 -16.73 -23.06 -17.61
N ASP A 315 -17.34 -22.58 -18.67
CA ASP A 315 -17.05 -22.86 -20.07
C ASP A 315 -15.87 -22.05 -20.63
N GLY A 316 -15.37 -21.07 -19.86
CA GLY A 316 -14.33 -20.14 -20.28
C GLY A 316 -14.85 -19.00 -21.16
N ASP A 317 -16.16 -18.95 -21.43
CA ASP A 317 -16.80 -17.92 -22.23
C ASP A 317 -17.37 -16.81 -21.33
N PHE A 318 -16.85 -15.61 -21.52
CA PHE A 318 -17.26 -14.44 -20.77
C PHE A 318 -18.05 -13.50 -21.66
N ASN A 319 -19.25 -13.12 -21.22
CA ASN A 319 -20.13 -12.18 -21.88
C ASN A 319 -20.68 -11.11 -20.92
N VAL A 320 -20.63 -9.86 -21.37
CA VAL A 320 -21.31 -8.72 -20.75
C VAL A 320 -22.39 -8.23 -21.70
N THR A 321 -23.63 -8.22 -21.24
CA THR A 321 -24.81 -7.89 -22.04
C THR A 321 -25.45 -6.61 -21.50
N LEU A 322 -25.64 -5.60 -22.35
CA LEU A 322 -26.46 -4.43 -22.06
C LEU A 322 -27.74 -4.57 -22.88
N ALA A 323 -28.89 -4.75 -22.23
CA ALA A 323 -30.18 -4.92 -22.89
C ALA A 323 -31.12 -3.76 -22.55
N ALA A 324 -31.63 -3.08 -23.58
CA ALA A 324 -32.59 -1.99 -23.41
C ALA A 324 -33.82 -2.43 -22.61
N THR A 325 -34.30 -1.56 -21.73
CA THR A 325 -35.59 -1.73 -21.05
C THR A 325 -36.76 -1.30 -21.96
N PRO A 326 -38.00 -1.75 -21.70
CA PRO A 326 -39.18 -1.26 -22.43
C PRO A 326 -39.38 0.26 -22.37
N GLU A 327 -38.86 0.92 -21.34
CA GLU A 327 -38.91 2.37 -21.16
C GLU A 327 -37.84 3.12 -21.98
N SER A 328 -36.86 2.41 -22.52
CA SER A 328 -35.76 3.00 -23.29
C SER A 328 -36.16 3.26 -24.73
N VAL A 329 -35.99 4.50 -25.17
CA VAL A 329 -36.17 4.90 -26.57
C VAL A 329 -34.82 4.90 -27.29
N LEU A 330 -33.75 5.32 -26.61
CA LEU A 330 -32.40 5.24 -27.13
C LEU A 330 -31.81 3.83 -26.89
N PRO A 331 -30.99 3.30 -27.81
CA PRO A 331 -30.34 2.00 -27.64
C PRO A 331 -29.33 2.03 -26.46
N PRO A 332 -28.82 0.89 -25.98
CA PRO A 332 -27.69 0.91 -25.05
C PRO A 332 -26.46 1.57 -25.68
N MET A 333 -25.69 2.31 -24.88
CA MET A 333 -24.41 2.90 -25.28
C MET A 333 -23.31 2.54 -24.30
N LEU A 334 -22.06 2.61 -24.75
CA LEU A 334 -20.88 2.39 -23.91
C LEU A 334 -19.71 3.24 -24.40
N ASN A 335 -19.05 3.95 -23.49
CA ASN A 335 -17.92 4.82 -23.81
C ASN A 335 -16.59 4.08 -23.68
N ALA A 336 -16.43 3.31 -22.60
CA ALA A 336 -15.19 2.60 -22.31
C ALA A 336 -15.44 1.42 -21.38
N TYR A 337 -14.50 0.48 -21.33
CA TYR A 337 -14.54 -0.61 -20.36
C TYR A 337 -13.15 -1.05 -19.90
N GLU A 338 -13.08 -1.58 -18.68
CA GLU A 338 -11.88 -2.17 -18.09
C GLU A 338 -12.18 -3.57 -17.57
N ILE A 339 -11.20 -4.46 -17.69
CA ILE A 339 -11.25 -5.84 -17.21
C ILE A 339 -9.94 -6.11 -16.48
N TYR A 340 -10.05 -6.58 -15.24
CA TYR A 340 -8.92 -6.93 -14.38
C TYR A 340 -9.06 -8.35 -13.87
N THR A 341 -7.94 -8.98 -13.50
CA THR A 341 -7.92 -10.24 -12.74
C THR A 341 -7.19 -10.06 -11.42
N LEU A 342 -7.51 -10.89 -10.44
CA LEU A 342 -6.73 -10.94 -9.20
C LEU A 342 -5.29 -11.39 -9.45
N ILE A 343 -4.36 -10.74 -8.75
CA ILE A 343 -3.03 -11.29 -8.48
C ILE A 343 -3.17 -12.13 -7.20
N SER A 344 -2.98 -13.44 -7.35
CA SER A 344 -3.05 -14.36 -6.20
C SER A 344 -1.90 -14.06 -5.24
N MET A 345 -2.25 -13.80 -3.98
CA MET A 345 -1.23 -13.66 -2.95
C MET A 345 -0.69 -15.03 -2.56
N THR A 346 0.62 -15.19 -2.72
CA THR A 346 1.31 -16.39 -2.26
C THR A 346 1.42 -16.31 -0.75
N LEU A 347 0.59 -17.06 -0.02
CA LEU A 347 0.76 -17.30 1.41
C LEU A 347 1.71 -18.48 1.64
N PRO A 348 2.47 -18.55 2.74
CA PRO A 348 3.32 -19.69 3.05
C PRO A 348 2.48 -20.96 3.20
N PRO A 349 3.02 -22.14 2.85
CA PRO A 349 2.30 -23.41 2.82
C PRO A 349 1.79 -23.96 4.18
N HIS A 350 1.70 -23.15 5.24
CA HIS A 350 1.09 -23.53 6.51
C HIS A 350 -0.07 -22.62 6.97
N PHE A 351 -0.46 -21.60 6.20
CA PHE A 351 -1.78 -20.96 6.35
C PHE A 351 -2.89 -21.82 5.72
N ASN A 352 -2.96 -23.09 6.11
CA ASN A 352 -4.15 -23.89 5.84
C ASN A 352 -5.25 -23.42 6.80
N LYS A 353 -6.41 -23.06 6.23
CA LYS A 353 -7.68 -22.84 6.92
C LYS A 353 -8.19 -24.13 7.61
N THR A 354 -7.42 -24.75 8.49
CA THR A 354 -7.85 -25.98 9.19
C THR A 354 -7.81 -25.92 10.71
N ASN A 355 -7.47 -24.79 11.35
CA ASN A 355 -7.63 -24.65 12.81
C ASN A 355 -8.68 -23.62 13.25
N CYS A 356 -9.59 -23.21 12.36
CA CYS A 356 -10.92 -22.75 12.78
C CYS A 356 -11.89 -23.94 12.77
N GLY A 357 -11.48 -25.05 13.40
CA GLY A 357 -12.37 -26.15 13.72
C GLY A 357 -13.16 -25.75 14.96
N GLY A 358 -14.49 -25.79 14.86
CA GLY A 358 -15.36 -25.52 15.99
C GLY A 358 -15.12 -26.53 17.11
N GLU A 359 -14.46 -26.09 18.17
CA GLU A 359 -14.63 -26.69 19.49
C GLU A 359 -15.68 -25.87 20.23
N ARG A 360 -16.82 -26.53 20.43
CA ARG A 360 -17.91 -26.10 21.28
C ARG A 360 -17.35 -25.91 22.70
N TRP A 361 -17.23 -24.67 23.15
CA TRP A 361 -16.94 -24.38 24.56
C TRP A 361 -18.12 -24.85 25.41
N GLU A 362 -17.93 -25.93 26.17
CA GLU A 362 -18.83 -26.25 27.29
C GLU A 362 -18.58 -25.26 28.43
N PRO A 363 -19.64 -24.69 29.05
CA PRO A 363 -19.47 -23.74 30.12
C PRO A 363 -18.98 -24.44 31.40
N TRP A 364 -17.91 -23.92 31.99
CA TRP A 364 -17.45 -24.31 33.33
C TRP A 364 -18.51 -23.94 34.39
N PRO A 365 -18.63 -24.72 35.48
CA PRO A 365 -19.75 -24.61 36.41
C PRO A 365 -19.63 -23.36 37.30
N ALA A 366 -20.73 -22.61 37.38
CA ALA A 366 -20.87 -21.50 38.30
C ALA A 366 -20.68 -21.97 39.75
N ARG A 367 -19.71 -21.39 40.46
CA ARG A 367 -19.67 -21.42 41.92
C ARG A 367 -20.65 -20.36 42.44
N GLU A 368 -21.72 -20.81 43.07
CA GLU A 368 -22.59 -19.96 43.88
C GLU A 368 -21.78 -19.33 45.02
N VAL A 369 -21.76 -18.00 45.06
CA VAL A 369 -21.43 -17.24 46.27
C VAL A 369 -22.73 -16.62 46.75
N SER A 370 -23.25 -17.16 47.84
CA SER A 370 -24.41 -16.67 48.55
C SER A 370 -24.08 -15.41 49.34
N VAL A 371 -24.86 -14.35 49.14
CA VAL A 371 -24.87 -13.16 50.01
C VAL A 371 -26.28 -13.04 50.62
N PRO A 372 -26.45 -12.84 51.94
CA PRO A 372 -27.74 -12.96 52.60
C PRO A 372 -28.66 -11.77 52.31
N VAL A 373 -29.94 -12.09 52.17
CA VAL A 373 -31.06 -11.16 52.01
C VAL A 373 -31.31 -10.39 53.32
N GLY A 374 -31.34 -9.06 53.21
CA GLY A 374 -31.87 -8.14 54.23
C GLY A 374 -33.12 -7.42 53.69
N THR A 375 -34.24 -7.74 54.30
CA THR A 375 -35.63 -7.26 54.16
C THR A 375 -35.88 -5.75 53.95
N ALA A 376 -36.67 -5.47 52.90
CA ALA A 376 -37.87 -4.62 52.80
C ALA A 376 -37.98 -3.27 53.55
N MET A 377 -38.41 -2.23 52.81
CA MET A 377 -39.62 -1.42 53.11
C MET A 377 -40.13 -0.70 51.84
N ALA A 378 -41.45 -0.60 51.74
CA ALA A 378 -42.23 -0.07 50.62
C ALA A 378 -42.50 1.45 50.76
N GLY A 379 -42.81 2.11 49.64
CA GLY A 379 -43.35 3.48 49.60
C GLY A 379 -43.79 3.85 48.19
N ASP A 380 -45.08 4.22 48.07
CA ASP A 380 -45.90 4.48 46.89
C ASP A 380 -45.59 5.76 46.10
N ASP A 381 -46.19 5.81 44.91
CA ASP A 381 -46.85 6.94 44.23
C ASP A 381 -46.20 7.69 43.05
N SER A 382 -46.80 7.41 41.88
CA SER A 382 -47.35 8.36 40.88
C SER A 382 -46.45 9.11 39.87
N GLY A 383 -46.84 9.03 38.59
CA GLY A 383 -46.81 10.20 37.68
C GLY A 383 -45.76 10.27 36.56
N THR A 384 -46.06 9.61 35.43
CA THR A 384 -45.82 10.05 34.03
C THR A 384 -44.51 10.80 33.64
N ASN A 385 -43.73 10.19 32.73
CA ASN A 385 -43.55 10.57 31.31
C ASN A 385 -42.08 10.45 30.79
N ARG A 386 -41.90 9.62 29.76
CA ARG A 386 -40.89 9.63 28.66
C ARG A 386 -39.37 9.50 28.93
N SER A 387 -38.88 8.37 28.39
CA SER A 387 -37.68 8.17 27.54
C SER A 387 -36.31 8.58 28.07
N TYR A 388 -35.45 7.59 28.33
CA TYR A 388 -34.21 7.32 27.58
C TYR A 388 -33.67 5.98 28.08
N GLN A 389 -33.85 4.92 27.29
CA GLN A 389 -33.23 3.63 27.54
C GLN A 389 -32.60 3.17 26.23
N ASP A 390 -31.47 3.79 25.91
CA ASP A 390 -30.54 3.29 24.90
C ASP A 390 -29.87 2.03 25.45
N ARG A 391 -30.48 0.89 25.12
CA ARG A 391 -29.88 -0.43 25.27
C ARG A 391 -29.16 -0.71 23.97
N TRP A 392 -27.84 -0.62 23.99
CA TRP A 392 -26.97 -0.91 22.87
C TRP A 392 -27.17 -2.36 22.40
N ASP A 393 -27.60 -2.49 21.15
CA ASP A 393 -27.69 -3.74 20.43
C ASP A 393 -26.30 -4.37 20.25
N LEU A 394 -26.25 -5.68 20.44
CA LEU A 394 -25.12 -6.61 20.26
C LEU A 394 -24.62 -6.74 18.79
N GLY A 395 -24.82 -5.72 17.95
CA GLY A 395 -24.37 -5.67 16.56
C GLY A 395 -22.92 -5.19 16.37
N HIS A 396 -22.32 -4.54 17.37
CA HIS A 396 -20.98 -3.94 17.24
C HIS A 396 -19.81 -4.85 17.67
N LEU A 397 -20.08 -5.97 18.35
CA LEU A 397 -19.02 -6.89 18.80
C LEU A 397 -18.49 -7.79 17.68
N VAL A 398 -19.26 -8.04 16.63
CA VAL A 398 -18.82 -8.79 15.45
C VAL A 398 -17.89 -7.95 14.56
N GLU A 399 -17.99 -6.63 14.63
CA GLU A 399 -17.21 -5.72 13.78
C GLU A 399 -15.80 -5.47 14.35
N ILE A 400 -15.60 -5.60 15.66
CA ILE A 400 -14.29 -5.44 16.31
C ILE A 400 -13.42 -6.69 16.12
N GLU A 401 -13.98 -7.91 16.17
CA GLU A 401 -13.22 -9.12 15.80
C GLU A 401 -12.84 -9.12 14.30
N ARG A 402 -13.63 -8.45 13.45
CA ARG A 402 -13.30 -8.22 12.04
C ARG A 402 -12.21 -7.16 11.84
N ILE A 403 -12.09 -6.18 12.74
CA ILE A 403 -11.00 -5.18 12.69
C ILE A 403 -9.69 -5.77 13.23
N LEU A 404 -9.75 -6.65 14.24
CA LEU A 404 -8.56 -7.27 14.84
C LEU A 404 -8.01 -8.46 14.03
N SER A 405 -8.83 -9.13 13.22
CA SER A 405 -8.40 -10.25 12.36
C SER A 405 -7.92 -9.85 10.95
N HIS A 406 -8.14 -8.60 10.53
CA HIS A 406 -7.72 -8.09 9.21
C HIS A 406 -6.44 -7.23 9.23
N GLY A 407 -5.71 -7.25 10.35
CA GLY A 407 -4.39 -6.62 10.47
C GLY A 407 -3.30 -7.35 9.67
N LEU A 408 -3.16 -6.98 8.40
CA LEU A 408 -1.92 -7.00 7.61
C LEU A 408 -1.32 -8.38 7.27
N ILE A 409 -1.93 -9.05 6.28
CA ILE A 409 -1.12 -9.86 5.35
C ILE A 409 -0.35 -8.86 4.48
N SER A 410 0.86 -8.48 4.93
CA SER A 410 1.81 -7.80 4.06
C SER A 410 2.30 -8.79 2.99
N PRO A 411 2.40 -8.37 1.71
CA PRO A 411 3.02 -9.18 0.67
C PRO A 411 4.56 -9.17 0.73
N SER A 412 5.15 -8.44 1.68
CA SER A 412 6.45 -8.78 2.24
C SER A 412 6.24 -9.51 3.55
N TYR A 413 7.01 -10.56 3.80
CA TYR A 413 6.89 -11.37 5.02
C TYR A 413 7.42 -10.66 6.28
N PHE A 414 7.66 -9.35 6.20
CA PHE A 414 8.38 -8.57 7.18
C PHE A 414 7.52 -7.39 7.66
N PRO A 415 7.62 -6.98 8.93
CA PRO A 415 7.09 -5.70 9.37
C PRO A 415 7.78 -4.59 8.57
N TYR A 416 7.05 -3.52 8.24
CA TYR A 416 7.53 -2.34 7.51
C TYR A 416 8.96 -1.92 7.93
N SER A 417 9.24 -1.91 9.25
CA SER A 417 10.55 -1.55 9.81
C SER A 417 11.72 -2.48 9.45
N ILE A 418 11.49 -3.77 9.20
CA ILE A 418 12.57 -4.73 8.87
C ILE A 418 12.94 -4.61 7.39
N VAL A 419 11.95 -4.43 6.52
CA VAL A 419 12.13 -4.23 5.07
C VAL A 419 12.91 -2.93 4.82
N ASP A 420 12.55 -1.87 5.54
CA ASP A 420 13.24 -0.58 5.45
C ASP A 420 14.65 -0.66 6.05
N ALA A 421 14.84 -1.40 7.16
CA ALA A 421 16.15 -1.57 7.79
C ALA A 421 17.16 -2.30 6.90
N ILE A 422 16.77 -3.44 6.32
CA ILE A 422 17.68 -4.22 5.48
C ILE A 422 17.99 -3.49 4.17
N TRP A 423 17.02 -2.74 3.65
CA TRP A 423 17.22 -1.85 2.52
C TRP A 423 18.19 -0.71 2.85
N ALA A 424 18.03 -0.06 4.00
CA ALA A 424 18.93 0.99 4.46
C ALA A 424 20.37 0.48 4.58
N ILE A 425 20.58 -0.72 5.14
CA ILE A 425 21.91 -1.37 5.21
C ILE A 425 22.48 -1.56 3.81
N LYS A 426 21.68 -2.08 2.88
CA LYS A 426 22.09 -2.32 1.49
C LYS A 426 22.55 -1.04 0.81
N VAL A 427 21.76 0.04 0.94
CA VAL A 427 22.04 1.35 0.34
C VAL A 427 23.27 2.00 0.99
N GLU A 428 23.34 2.00 2.32
CA GLU A 428 24.41 2.62 3.10
C GLU A 428 25.78 2.05 2.73
N TYR A 429 25.88 0.74 2.51
CA TYR A 429 27.13 0.09 2.15
C TYR A 429 27.30 -0.21 0.66
N GLY A 430 26.32 0.14 -0.19
CA GLY A 430 26.38 -0.15 -1.63
C GLY A 430 26.51 -1.65 -1.95
N ILE A 431 25.79 -2.51 -1.22
CA ILE A 431 25.92 -3.97 -1.34
C ILE A 431 25.39 -4.44 -2.70
N LYS A 432 26.29 -4.99 -3.54
CA LYS A 432 25.97 -5.59 -4.85
C LYS A 432 26.03 -7.12 -4.78
N LYS A 433 25.02 -7.72 -4.14
CA LYS A 433 24.77 -9.19 -4.11
C LYS A 433 23.44 -9.49 -4.81
N ASN A 434 22.94 -10.72 -4.77
CA ASN A 434 21.56 -11.06 -5.19
C ASN A 434 20.46 -10.49 -4.25
N TRP A 435 20.75 -9.39 -3.55
CA TRP A 435 19.90 -8.76 -2.53
C TRP A 435 18.78 -7.93 -3.18
N MET A 436 17.94 -8.62 -3.96
CA MET A 436 16.81 -8.09 -4.71
C MET A 436 15.53 -8.81 -4.29
N GLY A 437 14.44 -8.07 -4.06
CA GLY A 437 13.14 -8.64 -3.66
C GLY A 437 13.05 -9.00 -2.17
N ASP A 438 12.23 -9.99 -1.81
CA ASP A 438 12.11 -10.45 -0.42
C ASP A 438 13.33 -11.32 -0.03
N PRO A 439 13.98 -11.06 1.13
CA PRO A 439 15.23 -11.72 1.50
C PRO A 439 15.11 -13.22 1.80
N CYS A 440 13.91 -13.69 2.14
CA CYS A 440 13.69 -15.02 2.69
C CYS A 440 12.75 -15.88 1.86
N PHE A 441 11.87 -15.26 1.07
CA PHE A 441 10.84 -15.96 0.31
C PHE A 441 10.82 -15.58 -1.18
N PRO A 442 10.48 -16.54 -2.06
CA PRO A 442 10.51 -17.98 -1.83
C PRO A 442 11.94 -18.47 -1.56
N SER A 443 12.08 -19.62 -0.90
CA SER A 443 13.39 -20.12 -0.44
C SER A 443 14.41 -20.32 -1.57
N GLN A 444 13.95 -20.58 -2.80
CA GLN A 444 14.85 -20.66 -3.97
C GLN A 444 15.48 -19.31 -4.37
N PHE A 445 14.92 -18.18 -3.93
CA PHE A 445 15.43 -16.84 -4.21
C PHE A 445 16.02 -16.16 -2.96
N LYS A 446 16.35 -16.95 -1.92
CA LYS A 446 16.96 -16.46 -0.69
C LYS A 446 18.24 -15.68 -1.00
N TRP A 447 18.43 -14.58 -0.30
CA TRP A 447 19.62 -13.75 -0.44
C TRP A 447 20.89 -14.46 0.04
N ASP A 448 21.99 -14.20 -0.65
CA ASP A 448 23.30 -14.74 -0.35
C ASP A 448 23.81 -14.14 0.96
N GLY A 449 24.25 -15.01 1.86
CA GLY A 449 24.66 -14.62 3.21
C GLY A 449 23.50 -14.28 4.15
N VAL A 450 22.23 -14.48 3.77
CA VAL A 450 21.09 -14.31 4.68
C VAL A 450 20.51 -15.67 5.06
N GLU A 451 20.24 -15.90 6.34
CA GLU A 451 19.43 -17.03 6.77
C GLU A 451 18.19 -16.58 7.50
N CYS A 452 17.12 -17.34 7.29
CA CYS A 452 15.80 -17.02 7.80
C CYS A 452 15.20 -18.23 8.48
N ARG A 453 14.48 -17.98 9.57
CA ARG A 453 13.75 -19.01 10.31
C ARG A 453 12.29 -18.61 10.40
N ASN A 454 11.40 -19.58 10.19
CA ASN A 454 9.97 -19.39 10.48
C ASN A 454 9.79 -19.32 11.99
N THR A 455 9.18 -18.23 12.46
CA THR A 455 8.75 -18.09 13.84
C THR A 455 7.47 -18.89 14.10
N SER A 456 7.01 -18.95 15.35
CA SER A 456 5.75 -19.62 15.75
C SER A 456 4.54 -19.19 14.90
N ASP A 457 4.59 -17.97 14.36
CA ASP A 457 3.52 -17.39 13.55
C ASP A 457 3.64 -17.73 12.05
N ASN A 458 4.56 -18.65 11.67
CA ASN A 458 4.91 -19.00 10.30
C ASN A 458 5.43 -17.83 9.44
N ILE A 459 5.93 -16.78 10.08
CA ILE A 459 6.52 -15.63 9.41
C ILE A 459 8.06 -15.81 9.39
N PRO A 460 8.72 -15.84 8.23
CA PRO A 460 10.17 -15.91 8.16
C PRO A 460 10.78 -14.62 8.72
N ARG A 461 11.76 -14.77 9.61
CA ARG A 461 12.56 -13.68 10.17
C ARG A 461 14.02 -13.89 9.80
N ILE A 462 14.74 -12.81 9.50
CA ILE A 462 16.19 -12.86 9.28
C ILE A 462 16.84 -13.14 10.63
N ILE A 463 17.53 -14.28 10.72
CA ILE A 463 18.25 -14.72 11.91
C ILE A 463 19.76 -14.65 11.73
N SER A 464 20.25 -14.61 10.49
CA SER A 464 21.67 -14.59 10.19
C SER A 464 21.96 -13.68 9.02
N ILE A 465 22.98 -12.84 9.16
CA ILE A 465 23.55 -12.02 8.08
C ILE A 465 25.06 -12.22 8.05
N ASP A 466 25.57 -12.69 6.92
CA ASP A 466 26.97 -12.77 6.59
C ASP A 466 27.32 -11.77 5.47
N LEU A 467 27.99 -10.71 5.89
CA LEU A 467 28.58 -9.70 5.02
C LEU A 467 30.10 -9.70 5.14
N SER A 468 30.71 -10.82 5.54
CA SER A 468 32.16 -10.91 5.59
C SER A 468 32.79 -10.70 4.21
N ASN A 469 33.98 -10.09 4.20
CA ASN A 469 34.77 -9.84 2.99
C ASN A 469 33.97 -9.16 1.85
N SER A 470 32.98 -8.33 2.20
CA SER A 470 32.08 -7.66 1.24
C SER A 470 32.54 -6.24 0.90
N ASN A 471 33.80 -5.90 1.20
CA ASN A 471 34.39 -4.57 1.01
C ASN A 471 33.56 -3.43 1.62
N LEU A 472 32.91 -3.68 2.77
CA LEU A 472 32.16 -2.62 3.45
C LEU A 472 33.13 -1.58 4.04
N HIS A 473 32.77 -0.31 3.97
CA HIS A 473 33.53 0.82 4.51
C HIS A 473 32.66 1.67 5.44
N GLY A 474 33.28 2.53 6.26
CA GLY A 474 32.56 3.42 7.17
C GLY A 474 32.22 2.77 8.52
N VAL A 475 31.27 3.36 9.25
CA VAL A 475 30.87 2.89 10.58
C VAL A 475 29.88 1.73 10.51
N ILE A 476 29.75 0.96 11.58
CA ILE A 476 28.71 -0.09 11.69
C ILE A 476 27.34 0.58 11.82
N SER A 477 26.41 0.21 10.93
CA SER A 477 25.08 0.79 10.84
C SER A 477 24.23 0.41 12.05
N SER A 478 23.51 1.37 12.61
CA SER A 478 22.54 1.10 13.68
C SER A 478 21.28 0.38 13.15
N ASN A 479 21.06 0.34 11.83
CA ASN A 479 19.92 -0.35 11.21
C ASN A 479 19.92 -1.86 11.46
N PHE A 480 21.08 -2.48 11.73
CA PHE A 480 21.14 -3.88 12.15
C PHE A 480 20.33 -4.14 13.42
N THR A 481 20.10 -3.11 14.25
CA THR A 481 19.36 -3.26 15.51
C THR A 481 17.85 -3.38 15.33
N LEU A 482 17.33 -2.99 14.17
CA LEU A 482 15.92 -3.16 13.81
C LEU A 482 15.59 -4.62 13.45
N LEU A 483 16.61 -5.44 13.22
CA LEU A 483 16.49 -6.88 12.96
C LEU A 483 16.39 -7.63 14.29
N THR A 484 15.28 -7.49 15.00
CA THR A 484 15.11 -8.00 16.37
C THR A 484 15.23 -9.51 16.55
N ALA A 485 15.18 -10.28 15.46
CA ALA A 485 15.34 -11.73 15.46
C ALA A 485 16.76 -12.19 15.07
N LEU A 486 17.70 -11.26 14.85
CA LEU A 486 19.05 -11.56 14.41
C LEU A 486 19.83 -12.31 15.52
N GLU A 487 20.30 -13.51 15.21
CA GLU A 487 21.09 -14.39 16.06
C GLU A 487 22.57 -14.42 15.65
N TYR A 488 22.88 -14.12 14.38
CA TYR A 488 24.24 -14.14 13.87
C TYR A 488 24.50 -12.95 12.92
N LEU A 489 25.57 -12.20 13.16
CA LEU A 489 26.01 -11.12 12.30
C LEU A 489 27.53 -11.18 12.09
N ASN A 490 27.94 -11.45 10.85
CA ASN A 490 29.35 -11.52 10.47
C ASN A 490 29.73 -10.36 9.56
N LEU A 491 30.56 -9.46 10.09
CA LEU A 491 31.11 -8.30 9.40
C LEU A 491 32.65 -8.41 9.25
N SER A 492 33.24 -9.57 9.52
CA SER A 492 34.68 -9.77 9.47
C SER A 492 35.28 -9.58 8.06
N GLY A 493 36.55 -9.19 7.98
CA GLY A 493 37.23 -9.00 6.69
C GLY A 493 36.74 -7.79 5.87
N ASN A 494 36.04 -6.84 6.49
CA ASN A 494 35.66 -5.56 5.89
C ASN A 494 36.57 -4.41 6.36
N GLN A 495 36.40 -3.25 5.73
CA GLN A 495 37.15 -2.01 6.00
C GLN A 495 36.33 -1.03 6.84
N LEU A 496 35.59 -1.57 7.81
CA LEU A 496 34.76 -0.81 8.72
C LEU A 496 35.61 -0.13 9.79
N ASN A 497 35.15 1.01 10.30
CA ASN A 497 35.80 1.82 11.33
C ASN A 497 34.81 2.29 12.40
N GLY A 498 35.32 3.00 13.41
CA GLY A 498 34.49 3.50 14.51
C GLY A 498 34.10 2.43 15.54
N PRO A 499 33.40 2.84 16.61
CA PRO A 499 32.97 1.93 17.67
C PRO A 499 31.80 1.06 17.22
N ILE A 500 31.65 -0.10 17.87
CA ILE A 500 30.42 -0.90 17.75
C ILE A 500 29.27 -0.11 18.42
N PRO A 501 28.13 0.08 17.74
CA PRO A 501 26.99 0.79 18.32
C PRO A 501 26.49 0.12 19.61
N ASP A 502 26.31 0.90 20.69
CA ASP A 502 25.80 0.40 21.96
C ASP A 502 24.43 -0.28 21.83
N SER A 503 23.61 0.16 20.88
CA SER A 503 22.32 -0.46 20.56
C SER A 503 22.48 -1.89 20.01
N LEU A 504 23.54 -2.16 19.25
CA LEU A 504 23.89 -3.50 18.76
C LEU A 504 24.46 -4.36 19.89
N CYS A 505 25.23 -3.76 20.81
CA CYS A 505 25.71 -4.42 22.02
C CYS A 505 24.57 -4.77 23.00
N LYS A 506 23.48 -4.01 23.04
CA LYS A 506 22.30 -4.31 23.88
C LYS A 506 21.46 -5.48 23.36
N LEU A 507 21.40 -5.69 22.04
CA LEU A 507 20.84 -6.93 21.48
C LEU A 507 21.66 -8.17 21.90
N ASN A 508 22.90 -7.96 22.32
CA ASN A 508 23.81 -8.98 22.81
C ASN A 508 23.63 -9.29 24.32
N GLU A 509 22.43 -9.11 24.90
CA GLU A 509 22.09 -9.65 26.22
C GLU A 509 22.05 -11.21 26.28
N GLY A 510 22.65 -11.89 25.30
CA GLY A 510 23.09 -13.28 25.40
C GLY A 510 22.90 -14.16 24.17
N SER A 511 22.26 -13.69 23.09
CA SER A 511 21.86 -14.56 21.95
C SER A 511 22.45 -14.20 20.59
N LEU A 512 23.12 -13.05 20.43
CA LEU A 512 23.66 -12.60 19.14
C LEU A 512 25.16 -12.93 19.02
N VAL A 513 25.52 -13.81 18.09
CA VAL A 513 26.92 -14.05 17.72
C VAL A 513 27.37 -12.95 16.76
N PHE A 514 28.19 -12.02 17.25
CA PHE A 514 28.75 -10.93 16.45
C PHE A 514 30.22 -11.19 16.11
N SER A 515 30.53 -11.27 14.81
CA SER A 515 31.89 -11.46 14.30
C SER A 515 32.39 -10.18 13.62
N TYR A 516 33.47 -9.62 14.15
CA TYR A 516 34.16 -8.42 13.65
C TYR A 516 35.67 -8.57 13.92
N GLY A 517 36.52 -8.15 12.97
CA GLY A 517 38.00 -8.16 12.97
C GLY A 517 38.76 -8.89 14.10
N SER A 518 39.66 -9.82 13.73
CA SER A 518 40.48 -10.71 14.57
C SER A 518 40.90 -10.18 15.95
N ASN A 519 40.02 -10.28 16.94
CA ASN A 519 40.25 -10.56 18.35
C ASN A 519 38.88 -10.56 19.05
N GLY A 520 38.47 -11.75 19.53
CA GLY A 520 37.15 -11.99 20.10
C GLY A 520 36.80 -11.08 21.28
N ASP A 521 35.50 -10.83 21.41
CA ASP A 521 34.78 -10.09 22.45
C ASP A 521 35.01 -8.57 22.54
N VAL A 522 34.11 -7.82 21.88
CA VAL A 522 34.09 -6.34 21.86
C VAL A 522 32.77 -5.78 22.44
N CYS A 523 32.11 -6.52 23.32
CA CYS A 523 31.04 -6.00 24.19
C CYS A 523 31.50 -5.92 25.66
N ASN A 524 32.81 -5.76 25.92
CA ASN A 524 33.35 -5.91 27.26
C ASN A 524 33.27 -4.63 28.12
N LYS A 525 32.30 -4.68 29.03
CA LYS A 525 32.03 -3.91 30.25
C LYS A 525 33.14 -2.94 30.72
N THR A 526 32.87 -1.63 30.60
CA THR A 526 33.33 -0.68 31.62
C THR A 526 32.24 -0.54 32.67
N ASN A 527 32.55 -0.97 33.90
CA ASN A 527 31.71 -0.80 35.07
C ASN A 527 31.44 0.70 35.30
N LEU A 528 30.22 1.15 35.04
CA LEU A 528 29.68 2.37 35.65
C LEU A 528 29.18 2.02 37.06
N PRO A 529 29.44 2.86 38.07
CA PRO A 529 29.19 2.55 39.47
C PRO A 529 27.70 2.34 39.71
N GLY A 530 27.40 1.27 40.45
CA GLY A 530 26.04 0.76 40.62
C GLY A 530 25.06 1.84 41.04
N SER A 531 24.07 2.08 40.17
CA SER A 531 22.73 2.42 40.63
C SER A 531 21.86 1.20 40.32
N LYS A 532 21.45 0.48 41.35
CA LYS A 532 20.34 -0.46 41.25
C LYS A 532 19.10 0.38 40.89
N LYS A 533 18.80 0.50 39.61
CA LYS A 533 17.46 0.84 39.15
C LYS A 533 17.06 -0.25 38.16
N ARG A 534 16.34 -1.24 38.69
CA ARG A 534 15.51 -2.12 37.89
C ARG A 534 14.54 -1.22 37.12
N ALA A 535 14.78 -0.99 35.83
CA ALA A 535 13.71 -0.64 34.93
C ALA A 535 13.08 -1.98 34.53
N ALA A 536 11.99 -2.35 35.20
CA ALA A 536 11.15 -3.44 34.72
C ALA A 536 10.54 -2.99 33.40
N ILE A 537 10.82 -3.72 32.31
CA ILE A 537 9.97 -3.69 31.13
C ILE A 537 8.67 -4.37 31.57
N LEU A 538 7.68 -3.57 31.96
CA LEU A 538 6.32 -4.05 32.16
C LEU A 538 5.71 -4.17 30.76
N ALA A 539 5.61 -5.39 30.26
CA ALA A 539 4.65 -5.71 29.21
C ALA A 539 3.26 -5.45 29.82
N ILE A 540 2.61 -4.37 29.42
CA ILE A 540 1.31 -3.97 29.93
C ILE A 540 0.25 -4.55 28.99
N SER A 541 -0.50 -5.53 29.49
CA SER A 541 -1.75 -5.98 28.85
C SER A 541 -2.88 -5.03 29.28
N ILE A 542 -3.55 -4.36 28.33
CA ILE A 542 -4.67 -3.46 28.65
C ILE A 542 -5.96 -4.29 28.69
N ALA A 543 -6.57 -4.37 29.88
CA ALA A 543 -7.67 -5.30 30.17
C ALA A 543 -9.03 -4.59 30.31
N ALA A 544 -9.44 -3.71 29.39
CA ALA A 544 -10.77 -3.07 29.42
C ALA A 544 -11.11 -2.29 28.13
N PRO A 545 -12.42 -2.02 27.83
CA PRO A 545 -12.83 -1.22 26.69
C PRO A 545 -12.27 0.20 26.75
N VAL A 546 -11.73 0.65 25.62
CA VAL A 546 -10.99 1.90 25.45
C VAL A 546 -11.99 3.02 25.13
N LEU A 547 -12.14 4.01 26.03
CA LEU A 547 -13.06 5.15 25.84
C LEU A 547 -12.29 6.37 25.30
N PHE A 548 -12.68 6.92 24.16
CA PHE A 548 -12.05 8.12 23.58
C PHE A 548 -12.28 9.34 24.48
N ILE A 549 -11.20 10.08 24.80
CA ILE A 549 -11.25 11.25 25.70
C ILE A 549 -10.66 12.54 25.10
N GLY A 550 -10.05 12.48 23.92
CA GLY A 550 -9.58 13.67 23.21
C GLY A 550 -8.65 13.37 22.05
N GLU A 551 -8.31 14.40 21.26
CA GLU A 551 -7.36 14.30 20.13
C GLU A 551 -6.30 15.40 20.24
N GLY A 552 -5.02 15.05 20.09
CA GLY A 552 -3.89 15.98 20.12
C GLY A 552 -3.03 15.87 18.85
N GLY A 553 -1.99 16.71 18.74
CA GLY A 553 -1.12 16.79 17.55
C GLY A 553 -0.40 15.49 17.15
N PHE A 554 -0.36 14.50 18.04
CA PHE A 554 0.30 13.22 17.85
C PHE A 554 -0.70 12.03 17.76
N GLY A 555 -2.01 12.28 17.92
CA GLY A 555 -3.08 11.30 17.75
C GLY A 555 -4.16 11.30 18.83
N CYS A 556 -5.03 10.30 18.79
CA CYS A 556 -6.18 10.15 19.69
C CYS A 556 -5.74 9.67 21.08
N VAL A 557 -6.35 10.24 22.11
CA VAL A 557 -6.15 9.90 23.51
C VAL A 557 -7.39 9.17 24.02
N TYR A 558 -7.15 8.07 24.72
CA TYR A 558 -8.18 7.22 25.27
C TYR A 558 -7.99 7.03 26.77
N HIS A 559 -9.07 6.87 27.51
CA HIS A 559 -9.06 6.42 28.88
C HIS A 559 -8.96 4.89 28.91
N GLY A 560 -8.10 4.36 29.77
CA GLY A 560 -7.91 2.93 29.95
C GLY A 560 -7.51 2.57 31.38
N TYR A 561 -7.40 1.27 31.62
CA TYR A 561 -6.98 0.71 32.90
C TYR A 561 -5.83 -0.28 32.68
N LEU A 562 -4.85 -0.27 33.58
CA LEU A 562 -3.79 -1.29 33.68
C LEU A 562 -4.35 -2.55 34.36
N GLU A 563 -3.61 -3.68 34.28
CA GLU A 563 -4.01 -4.96 34.90
C GLU A 563 -4.24 -4.87 36.42
N ASP A 564 -3.62 -3.91 37.08
CA ASP A 564 -3.77 -3.62 38.51
C ASP A 564 -4.91 -2.63 38.83
N ASN A 565 -5.77 -2.33 37.84
CA ASN A 565 -6.85 -1.33 37.86
C ASN A 565 -6.38 0.13 37.97
N THR A 566 -5.11 0.44 37.69
CA THR A 566 -4.66 1.84 37.63
C THR A 566 -5.27 2.55 36.41
N GLU A 567 -5.95 3.68 36.63
CA GLU A 567 -6.48 4.55 35.57
C GLU A 567 -5.35 5.26 34.80
N VAL A 568 -5.41 5.19 33.48
CA VAL A 568 -4.39 5.74 32.58
C VAL A 568 -5.00 6.45 31.38
N ALA A 569 -4.28 7.44 30.85
CA ALA A 569 -4.55 8.03 29.55
C ALA A 569 -3.60 7.44 28.50
N VAL A 570 -4.14 6.80 27.47
CA VAL A 570 -3.41 6.12 26.41
C VAL A 570 -3.48 6.96 25.15
N LYS A 571 -2.36 7.56 24.76
CA LYS A 571 -2.23 8.36 23.54
C LYS A 571 -1.71 7.47 22.41
N ILE A 572 -2.55 7.22 21.42
CA ILE A 572 -2.28 6.32 20.28
C ILE A 572 -2.00 7.15 19.03
N ARG A 573 -0.96 6.76 18.28
CA ARG A 573 -0.55 7.42 17.03
C ARG A 573 -1.68 7.51 16.00
N SER A 574 -1.83 8.69 15.38
CA SER A 574 -2.65 8.88 14.18
C SER A 574 -1.87 8.57 12.90
N GLU A 575 -2.51 7.91 11.93
CA GLU A 575 -1.92 7.54 10.62
C GLU A 575 -1.59 8.75 9.72
N LYS A 576 -1.98 9.96 10.11
CA LYS A 576 -1.88 11.19 9.29
C LYS A 576 -0.58 11.99 9.45
N SER A 577 0.28 11.66 10.41
CA SER A 577 1.52 12.44 10.67
C SER A 577 2.73 11.82 9.96
N SER A 578 3.31 12.53 8.99
CA SER A 578 4.53 12.14 8.25
C SER A 578 5.82 12.13 9.08
N HIS A 579 5.80 12.62 10.33
CA HIS A 579 6.97 12.75 11.22
C HIS A 579 6.87 11.89 12.50
N GLY A 580 5.86 11.02 12.62
CA GLY A 580 5.41 10.46 13.90
C GLY A 580 6.37 9.56 14.67
N PHE A 581 7.35 8.89 14.04
CA PHE A 581 8.31 8.07 14.80
C PHE A 581 9.41 8.92 15.48
N ASN A 582 9.88 9.96 14.80
CA ASN A 582 10.85 10.89 15.38
C ASN A 582 10.21 11.74 16.49
N GLU A 583 8.95 12.13 16.32
CA GLU A 583 8.18 12.82 17.35
C GLU A 583 7.86 11.90 18.55
N PHE A 584 7.53 10.60 18.31
CA PHE A 584 7.39 9.60 19.38
C PHE A 584 8.65 9.49 20.23
N LEU A 585 9.81 9.34 19.56
CA LEU A 585 11.09 9.22 20.23
C LEU A 585 11.49 10.52 20.92
N ALA A 586 11.22 11.68 20.33
CA ALA A 586 11.48 12.98 20.96
C ALA A 586 10.62 13.21 22.21
N GLU A 587 9.33 12.85 22.18
CA GLU A 587 8.41 12.93 23.32
C GLU A 587 8.83 11.94 24.42
N LEU A 588 9.16 10.68 24.06
CA LEU A 588 9.67 9.67 24.98
C LEU A 588 11.01 10.07 25.62
N GLU A 589 11.96 10.58 24.84
CA GLU A 589 13.25 11.04 25.35
C GLU A 589 13.14 12.26 26.26
N SER A 590 12.22 13.18 25.98
CA SER A 590 12.01 14.37 26.79
C SER A 590 11.37 14.01 28.15
N LEU A 591 10.37 13.12 28.14
CA LEU A 591 9.60 12.74 29.33
C LEU A 591 10.33 11.73 30.22
N THR A 592 11.28 10.96 29.68
CA THR A 592 12.15 10.09 30.50
C THR A 592 13.23 10.88 31.26
N LYS A 593 13.58 12.09 30.79
CA LYS A 593 14.62 12.96 31.39
C LYS A 593 14.06 13.97 32.39
N VAL A 594 12.78 14.37 32.28
CA VAL A 594 12.17 15.42 33.11
C VAL A 594 11.09 14.85 34.02
N ARG A 595 11.23 15.04 35.34
CA ARG A 595 10.17 14.76 36.33
C ARG A 595 9.92 16.01 37.17
N HIS A 596 8.70 16.53 37.14
CA HIS A 596 8.31 17.71 37.90
C HIS A 596 6.89 17.54 38.46
N LYS A 597 6.63 18.10 39.65
CA LYS A 597 5.33 18.00 40.34
C LYS A 597 4.12 18.56 39.56
N ASN A 598 4.38 19.36 38.52
CA ASN A 598 3.37 20.02 37.69
C ASN A 598 3.42 19.54 36.22
N LEU A 599 3.98 18.37 35.94
CA LEU A 599 3.97 17.74 34.62
C LEU A 599 3.37 16.34 34.74
N VAL A 600 2.47 16.01 33.80
CA VAL A 600 1.84 14.69 33.72
C VAL A 600 2.90 13.61 33.55
N SER A 601 2.88 12.63 34.44
CA SER A 601 3.88 11.57 34.50
C SER A 601 3.64 10.52 33.42
N LEU A 602 4.70 10.15 32.71
CA LEU A 602 4.69 8.99 31.83
C LEU A 602 4.75 7.72 32.68
N VAL A 603 3.69 6.91 32.59
CA VAL A 603 3.54 5.62 33.28
C VAL A 603 4.22 4.51 32.49
N GLY A 604 4.15 4.57 31.16
CA GLY A 604 4.79 3.61 30.27
C GLY A 604 4.63 3.98 28.80
N TYR A 605 5.13 3.13 27.93
CA TYR A 605 4.92 3.26 26.49
C TYR A 605 4.78 1.87 25.86
N CYS A 606 4.06 1.80 24.74
CA CYS A 606 4.00 0.62 23.90
C CYS A 606 4.71 0.93 22.58
N SER A 607 5.66 0.07 22.23
CA SER A 607 6.36 0.10 20.95
C SER A 607 6.26 -1.23 20.22
N GLU A 608 5.24 -2.04 20.52
CA GLU A 608 5.03 -3.32 19.87
C GLU A 608 4.31 -3.15 18.53
N LYS A 609 4.89 -3.72 17.46
CA LYS A 609 4.36 -3.70 16.09
C LYS A 609 4.21 -2.26 15.55
N ALA A 610 3.14 -1.97 14.82
CA ALA A 610 2.83 -0.65 14.24
C ALA A 610 2.07 0.28 15.21
N HIS A 611 1.92 -0.11 16.48
CA HIS A 611 1.14 0.60 17.48
C HIS A 611 2.08 1.34 18.44
N LEU A 612 2.38 2.59 18.11
CA LEU A 612 3.08 3.49 19.03
C LEU A 612 2.06 4.13 19.96
N ALA A 613 2.19 3.87 21.26
CA ALA A 613 1.35 4.48 22.28
C ALA A 613 2.17 4.98 23.47
N LEU A 614 1.78 6.13 24.01
CA LEU A 614 2.31 6.67 25.26
C LEU A 614 1.23 6.55 26.33
N ILE A 615 1.60 6.03 27.49
CA ILE A 615 0.70 5.76 28.61
C ILE A 615 1.02 6.75 29.72
N TYR A 616 0.07 7.63 30.02
CA TYR A 616 0.15 8.67 31.02
C TYR A 616 -0.74 8.35 32.22
N GLU A 617 -0.46 8.99 33.35
CA GLU A 617 -1.43 9.04 34.43
C GLU A 617 -2.73 9.70 33.95
N TYR A 618 -3.88 9.14 34.33
CA TYR A 618 -5.16 9.75 33.96
C TYR A 618 -5.43 10.99 34.81
N MET A 619 -5.84 12.08 34.15
CA MET A 619 -6.18 13.35 34.78
C MET A 619 -7.71 13.55 34.77
N PRO A 620 -8.42 13.22 35.87
CA PRO A 620 -9.89 13.19 35.90
C PRO A 620 -10.55 14.57 35.79
N ARG A 621 -9.78 15.66 35.86
CA ARG A 621 -10.29 17.05 35.73
C ARG A 621 -10.17 17.63 34.31
N GLY A 622 -9.74 16.85 33.34
CA GLY A 622 -9.59 17.29 31.94
C GLY A 622 -8.37 18.20 31.72
N ASN A 623 -8.24 18.75 30.51
CA ASN A 623 -7.11 19.59 30.14
C ASN A 623 -7.25 21.03 30.67
N LEU A 624 -6.11 21.70 30.90
CA LEU A 624 -6.07 23.07 31.41
C LEU A 624 -6.81 24.07 30.50
N PHE A 625 -6.80 23.86 29.18
CA PHE A 625 -7.45 24.75 28.21
C PHE A 625 -8.98 24.83 28.43
N ASP A 626 -9.61 23.69 28.71
CA ASP A 626 -11.05 23.63 29.01
C ASP A 626 -11.35 24.22 30.40
N LEU A 627 -10.49 23.99 31.39
CA LEU A 627 -10.59 24.61 32.72
C LEU A 627 -10.46 26.13 32.68
N LEU A 628 -9.62 26.67 31.79
CA LEU A 628 -9.46 28.11 31.56
C LEU A 628 -10.64 28.74 30.80
N ARG A 629 -11.44 27.94 30.07
CA ARG A 629 -12.62 28.41 29.34
C ARG A 629 -13.92 28.35 30.15
N VAL A 630 -14.00 27.51 31.18
CA VAL A 630 -15.24 27.27 31.96
C VAL A 630 -15.46 28.29 33.10
N LYS A 631 -14.57 29.27 33.32
CA LYS A 631 -14.86 30.41 34.21
C LYS A 631 -15.15 31.70 33.45
N PRO A 632 -16.43 32.11 33.27
CA PRO A 632 -16.73 33.51 33.02
C PRO A 632 -16.55 34.26 34.35
N HIS A 633 -15.67 35.26 34.34
CA HIS A 633 -15.33 36.20 35.43
C HIS A 633 -14.26 35.74 36.43
N ILE A 634 -13.00 35.98 36.06
CA ILE A 634 -11.95 36.28 37.03
C ILE A 634 -12.17 37.73 37.48
N SER A 635 -12.44 37.93 38.77
CA SER A 635 -12.55 39.27 39.34
C SER A 635 -11.14 39.79 39.70
N GLN A 636 -10.98 41.11 39.77
CA GLN A 636 -9.70 41.78 40.03
C GLN A 636 -9.02 41.38 41.35
N ALA A 637 -9.67 40.59 42.21
CA ALA A 637 -9.13 40.03 43.44
C ALA A 637 -8.21 38.80 43.22
N ASP A 638 -8.39 38.04 42.13
CA ASP A 638 -7.62 36.81 41.87
C ASP A 638 -6.19 37.11 41.31
N LEU A 639 -5.91 38.36 40.96
CA LEU A 639 -4.60 38.82 40.45
C LEU A 639 -3.54 39.03 41.54
N THR A 640 -3.85 38.68 42.78
CA THR A 640 -2.92 38.78 43.91
C THR A 640 -2.28 37.44 44.28
N ASP A 641 -2.63 36.35 43.58
CA ASP A 641 -2.01 35.03 43.76
C ASP A 641 -0.66 34.94 43.00
N PRO A 642 0.47 34.73 43.70
CA PRO A 642 1.79 34.63 43.09
C PRO A 642 1.94 33.45 42.10
N GLU A 643 1.16 32.36 42.25
CA GLU A 643 1.24 31.21 41.33
C GLU A 643 0.59 31.50 39.97
N VAL A 644 -0.43 32.36 39.93
CA VAL A 644 -1.11 32.74 38.68
C VAL A 644 -0.26 33.74 37.88
N ALA A 645 0.46 34.64 38.55
CA ALA A 645 1.33 35.62 37.90
C ALA A 645 2.57 35.00 37.25
N ALA A 646 3.08 33.89 37.79
CA ALA A 646 4.27 33.21 37.27
C ALA A 646 4.06 32.55 35.90
N SER A 647 2.81 32.20 35.53
CA SER A 647 2.50 31.48 34.29
C SER A 647 2.35 32.38 33.05
N LEU A 648 2.36 33.71 33.19
CA LEU A 648 2.09 34.67 32.11
C LEU A 648 3.33 35.25 31.43
N ALA A 649 4.53 34.99 31.94
CA ALA A 649 5.77 35.49 31.36
C ALA A 649 6.56 34.34 30.74
N LEU A 650 6.27 33.98 29.48
CA LEU A 650 7.20 33.33 28.53
C LEU A 650 6.50 33.12 27.16
N HIS A 651 6.43 34.20 26.37
CA HIS A 651 6.31 34.11 24.91
C HIS A 651 6.94 35.37 24.28
N PRO A 652 7.74 35.21 23.22
CA PRO A 652 7.40 35.92 21.98
C PRO A 652 7.59 35.08 20.70
N SER A 653 6.60 35.22 19.80
CA SER A 653 6.59 35.30 18.31
C SER A 653 7.54 34.40 17.47
N SER A 654 7.19 33.76 16.34
CA SER A 654 6.03 33.79 15.44
C SER A 654 6.20 32.70 14.37
N THR A 655 5.09 32.06 13.94
CA THR A 655 4.69 31.52 12.61
C THR A 655 4.09 30.12 12.67
N SER A 656 2.79 30.05 12.33
CA SER A 656 1.99 28.89 11.88
C SER A 656 2.39 27.50 12.36
N MET A 657 1.89 27.10 13.52
CA MET A 657 1.59 25.72 13.90
C MET A 657 0.60 25.80 15.07
N CYS A 658 -0.45 24.98 15.07
CA CYS A 658 -1.31 24.81 16.24
C CYS A 658 -0.42 24.45 17.45
N PRO A 659 -0.44 25.20 18.56
CA PRO A 659 0.37 24.87 19.72
C PRO A 659 -0.27 23.68 20.44
N THR A 660 0.38 22.53 20.29
CA THR A 660 0.11 21.32 21.06
C THR A 660 0.81 21.47 22.41
N THR A 661 0.07 21.66 23.49
CA THR A 661 0.57 21.36 24.84
C THR A 661 -0.62 20.90 25.68
N MET A 662 -0.69 19.59 25.92
CA MET A 662 -1.46 19.10 27.07
C MET A 662 -0.68 19.53 28.31
N ILE A 663 -1.30 20.36 29.15
CA ILE A 663 -0.84 20.67 30.51
C ILE A 663 -1.69 19.85 31.46
#